data_AF-A0AAU5LWP2-F1
#
_entry.id   AF-A0AAU5LWP2-F1
#
_cell.length_a   1.000
_cell.length_b   1.000
_cell.length_c   1.000
_cell.angle_alpha   90.00
_cell.angle_beta   90.00
_cell.angle_gamma   90.00
#
_symmetry.space_group_name_H-M   'P 1'
#
loop_
_entity.id
_entity.type
_entity.pdbx_description
1 polymer ?
#
loop_
_entity_poly.entity_id
_entity_poly.type
_entity_poly.pdbx_seq_one_letter_code
_entity_poly.pdbx_strand_id
1 'polypeptide(L)'
;MSKNWSISRRRALQLSGAIAASSTVTLPATASAETQNAATLTEGTNFMVAVSPDGRYLALDLVTSIWILPAAGGEAQRLTDDLQDATRPRWSPDGRSLIFQSYRDGNFHLWTIGADGNGLRQLTTGRYDHREPHYTPDGKSIVFSSDRSGNGTYGIHRLDVATGTISALTDTLTEEAEPTVSRDGAKVAFTVDVAAIDELDLATGQRRTVVAASTGTTLYGPSYDDKQVLAYVRLTGPKADLVIGGQAVTSGKDVFAVPPSWSPTGGFHYTADGLIHRQDASVITFAATVPVTSRRPRPKSPDIESTRRRPALGIASPTASPDGKTIAFRALNALWIADLDGRAQPRKVVADGYFNSDPDFSPDGRSLLYASDKDGTADLWSYDLASGNKRKLTTLPGAQTAPRYSPDGKQVAYQDQDGIAWVLDLATGQPKQVTPTLFQPGRVSWAPDGKTLVLAAVKAFSKRFREGTSQLLYVDVVTGAFEYVEPMPFRSLATRGDDGPVFAPDGKHLAFVVESLLYVVPVDARGRFTGEPRAVTSEATDSPVWLDARTLLYLHNGRLRRTTIAGTRATTIRLDLTWQRATINEHVTIHAGALWDGRSKALENDVDIVLDGGRIAAVRPHRGKPDIDASAMTVMPGLIDAHNHWHLRGRAWGARQGLLWLAYGITTTRSPGDPVYQMQETREALANGSLIGPRYFATGEAIDGSRVFYNFMRPTLSLAQLGRELDRVEGLAYDLVKTYVRLPIEYQRRTIAAVHQLGLQLSSHYLYPAEHLGMDGMEHTGATNRLGYSHTVSRLGRAYADVITLFTRSGMSVTPTLFNSTMAHVDDPSLLTDRRTTRLFPSWEYAALQTEVETAKGPAGATTRALLAGNVDMVLRIHRGGGLVIAGTDAPLDNVAISLHANLRSMVAGGFTPYEALTTATHNPAKWLQLEDKLGVVKPGAQADLAFVRGNPLADIRAAADVQQVMVGGRLHTVDSLLAPYPASVAPAGVSRAHAHADDPEFWWHEPEWLHRVCCEG
;
A
#
# COMPACT_ATOMS: atom_id res chain seq x y z
N MET A 1 11.43 -32.94 -20.93
CA MET A 1 10.45 -33.99 -20.55
C MET A 1 10.17 -33.88 -19.07
N SER A 2 8.88 -33.89 -18.75
CA SER A 2 8.21 -33.44 -17.51
C SER A 2 8.64 -34.17 -16.24
N LYS A 3 8.85 -33.41 -15.15
CA LYS A 3 8.76 -33.91 -13.78
C LYS A 3 8.00 -32.90 -12.92
N ASN A 4 6.76 -33.27 -12.62
CA ASN A 4 5.85 -32.63 -11.68
C ASN A 4 6.39 -32.73 -10.24
N TRP A 5 6.03 -31.75 -9.43
CA TRP A 5 6.35 -31.66 -8.01
C TRP A 5 5.86 -32.90 -7.25
N SER A 6 6.79 -33.68 -6.67
CA SER A 6 6.48 -34.81 -5.80
C SER A 6 6.85 -34.51 -4.34
N ILE A 7 5.84 -34.53 -3.47
CA ILE A 7 5.95 -34.56 -2.01
C ILE A 7 6.66 -35.86 -1.59
N SER A 8 7.63 -35.80 -0.67
CA SER A 8 8.41 -36.98 -0.26
C SER A 8 7.56 -38.03 0.48
N ARG A 9 7.78 -39.30 0.15
CA ARG A 9 7.00 -40.50 0.53
C ARG A 9 7.02 -40.93 2.02
N ARG A 10 7.55 -40.14 2.97
CA ARG A 10 7.66 -40.58 4.39
C ARG A 10 6.65 -40.03 5.39
N ARG A 11 5.59 -39.35 4.93
CA ARG A 11 4.44 -38.97 5.79
C ARG A 11 3.05 -39.27 5.20
N ALA A 12 2.99 -40.06 4.13
CA ALA A 12 1.75 -40.38 3.40
C ALA A 12 1.11 -41.73 3.80
N LEU A 13 1.16 -42.08 5.09
CA LEU A 13 0.47 -43.26 5.64
C LEU A 13 -0.14 -42.91 7.00
N GLN A 14 -1.16 -42.06 6.99
CA GLN A 14 -2.14 -41.96 8.09
C GLN A 14 -3.46 -41.27 7.74
N LEU A 15 -3.72 -40.98 6.45
CA LEU A 15 -4.96 -40.31 6.04
C LEU A 15 -5.49 -40.94 4.75
N SER A 16 -6.22 -42.06 4.89
CA SER A 16 -7.41 -42.40 4.10
C SER A 16 -7.90 -43.81 4.42
N GLY A 17 -9.17 -43.89 4.83
CA GLY A 17 -9.95 -45.13 4.82
C GLY A 17 -11.00 -45.20 5.93
N ALA A 18 -12.24 -44.84 5.64
CA ALA A 18 -13.28 -45.82 5.30
C ALA A 18 -14.67 -45.15 5.15
N ILE A 19 -15.49 -45.84 4.36
CA ILE A 19 -16.77 -45.44 3.77
C ILE A 19 -17.95 -45.69 4.71
N ALA A 20 -19.02 -44.93 4.46
CA ALA A 20 -20.40 -44.99 4.95
C ALA A 20 -20.91 -46.31 5.57
N ALA A 21 -21.57 -46.18 6.72
CA ALA A 21 -22.65 -47.06 7.16
C ALA A 21 -23.78 -46.20 7.74
N SER A 22 -24.98 -46.39 7.18
CA SER A 22 -26.24 -45.82 7.63
C SER A 22 -26.65 -46.41 8.98
N SER A 23 -26.84 -45.55 9.98
CA SER A 23 -27.67 -45.86 11.15
C SER A 23 -28.29 -44.58 11.69
N THR A 24 -29.61 -44.61 11.83
CA THR A 24 -30.41 -43.56 12.48
C THR A 24 -30.09 -43.56 13.98
N VAL A 25 -29.41 -42.52 14.44
CA VAL A 25 -29.21 -42.22 15.86
C VAL A 25 -29.66 -40.79 16.11
N THR A 26 -30.64 -40.66 16.99
CA THR A 26 -31.21 -39.42 17.51
C THR A 26 -30.14 -38.59 18.22
N LEU A 27 -29.90 -37.36 17.75
CA LEU A 27 -28.98 -36.40 18.39
C LEU A 27 -29.63 -35.80 19.65
N PRO A 28 -28.94 -35.74 20.80
CA PRO A 28 -29.28 -34.75 21.81
C PRO A 28 -28.71 -33.40 21.37
N ALA A 29 -29.53 -32.34 21.52
CA ALA A 29 -29.18 -30.98 21.18
C ALA A 29 -27.92 -30.52 21.93
N THR A 30 -26.81 -30.30 21.20
CA THR A 30 -25.66 -29.52 21.67
C THR A 30 -25.73 -28.11 21.09
N ALA A 31 -26.77 -27.38 21.45
CA ALA A 31 -26.87 -25.94 21.21
C ALA A 31 -26.10 -25.20 22.32
N SER A 32 -24.76 -25.22 22.30
CA SER A 32 -23.98 -24.28 23.13
C SER A 32 -22.51 -24.04 22.72
N ALA A 33 -22.02 -24.63 21.62
CA ALA A 33 -20.62 -24.43 21.17
C ALA A 33 -20.48 -23.54 19.92
N GLU A 34 -21.53 -23.41 19.09
CA GLU A 34 -21.49 -22.62 17.84
C GLU A 34 -21.56 -21.10 18.03
N THR A 35 -21.96 -20.62 19.21
CA THR A 35 -22.14 -19.17 19.48
C THR A 35 -20.83 -18.39 19.71
N GLN A 36 -19.65 -19.03 19.72
CA GLN A 36 -18.37 -18.34 19.94
C GLN A 36 -17.68 -17.82 18.66
N ASN A 37 -18.06 -18.31 17.46
CA ASN A 37 -17.40 -17.97 16.19
C ASN A 37 -18.28 -17.11 15.27
N ALA A 38 -19.13 -16.26 15.85
CA ALA A 38 -19.99 -15.36 15.10
C ALA A 38 -20.12 -14.01 15.82
N ALA A 39 -20.42 -12.97 15.05
CA ALA A 39 -20.81 -11.66 15.53
C ALA A 39 -22.17 -11.29 14.95
N THR A 40 -23.06 -10.80 15.81
CA THR A 40 -24.32 -10.18 15.38
C THR A 40 -24.08 -8.70 15.22
N LEU A 41 -24.29 -8.19 14.01
CA LEU A 41 -24.16 -6.79 13.65
C LEU A 41 -25.56 -6.14 13.69
N THR A 42 -25.67 -5.04 14.43
CA THR A 42 -26.90 -4.24 14.56
C THR A 42 -26.75 -2.82 14.03
N GLU A 43 -25.52 -2.46 13.64
CA GLU A 43 -25.17 -1.26 12.89
C GLU A 43 -24.32 -1.68 11.69
N GLY A 44 -24.18 -0.82 10.70
CA GLY A 44 -23.38 -1.06 9.51
C GLY A 44 -22.74 0.21 8.96
N THR A 45 -21.51 0.11 8.46
CA THR A 45 -20.80 1.26 7.89
C THR A 45 -20.90 1.28 6.35
N ASN A 46 -21.34 2.41 5.77
CA ASN A 46 -21.46 2.65 4.32
C ASN A 46 -22.21 1.56 3.54
N PHE A 47 -23.33 1.07 4.08
CA PHE A 47 -24.20 0.12 3.39
C PHE A 47 -25.42 0.82 2.78
N MET A 48 -25.96 0.21 1.75
CA MET A 48 -27.12 0.61 0.97
C MET A 48 -28.36 -0.17 1.42
N VAL A 49 -29.54 0.43 1.22
CA VAL A 49 -30.84 -0.22 1.40
C VAL A 49 -31.67 -0.13 0.12
N ALA A 50 -32.37 -1.20 -0.23
CA ALA A 50 -33.32 -1.25 -1.35
C ALA A 50 -34.62 -1.94 -0.95
N VAL A 51 -35.76 -1.25 -1.02
CA VAL A 51 -37.08 -1.82 -0.73
C VAL A 51 -37.62 -2.62 -1.91
N SER A 52 -38.30 -3.72 -1.62
CA SER A 52 -38.94 -4.57 -2.63
C SER A 52 -40.13 -3.86 -3.29
N PRO A 53 -40.49 -4.21 -4.55
CA PRO A 53 -41.63 -3.61 -5.25
C PRO A 53 -42.98 -3.78 -4.54
N ASP A 54 -43.11 -4.75 -3.63
CA ASP A 54 -44.29 -4.99 -2.80
C ASP A 54 -44.20 -4.36 -1.40
N GLY A 55 -43.10 -3.68 -1.07
CA GLY A 55 -42.87 -2.99 0.20
C GLY A 55 -42.63 -3.90 1.41
N ARG A 56 -42.59 -5.22 1.23
CA ARG A 56 -42.51 -6.19 2.35
C ARG A 56 -41.10 -6.43 2.86
N TYR A 57 -40.09 -6.25 2.01
CA TYR A 57 -38.71 -6.60 2.28
C TYR A 57 -37.76 -5.45 1.95
N LEU A 58 -36.63 -5.45 2.64
CA LEU A 58 -35.47 -4.60 2.35
C LEU A 58 -34.30 -5.51 1.95
N ALA A 59 -33.51 -5.09 0.98
CA ALA A 59 -32.23 -5.69 0.62
C ALA A 59 -31.08 -4.77 1.05
N LEU A 60 -30.01 -5.33 1.62
CA LEU A 60 -28.82 -4.61 2.12
C LEU A 60 -27.53 -5.20 1.54
N ASP A 61 -26.46 -4.40 1.45
CA ASP A 61 -25.08 -4.86 1.18
C ASP A 61 -24.15 -4.71 2.40
N LEU A 62 -24.59 -5.19 3.55
CA LEU A 62 -23.81 -5.14 4.78
C LEU A 62 -22.58 -6.07 4.70
N VAL A 63 -21.40 -5.50 4.97
CA VAL A 63 -20.08 -6.18 4.97
C VAL A 63 -19.87 -7.04 3.72
N THR A 64 -20.04 -6.42 2.55
CA THR A 64 -19.83 -7.00 1.21
C THR A 64 -20.62 -8.27 0.91
N SER A 65 -21.79 -8.38 1.52
CA SER A 65 -22.75 -9.48 1.32
C SER A 65 -24.15 -8.95 1.12
N ILE A 66 -24.94 -9.62 0.29
CA ILE A 66 -26.35 -9.27 0.06
C ILE A 66 -27.22 -9.94 1.11
N TRP A 67 -28.07 -9.16 1.75
CA TRP A 67 -29.02 -9.60 2.77
C TRP A 67 -30.44 -9.20 2.39
N ILE A 68 -31.43 -9.95 2.88
CA ILE A 68 -32.83 -9.55 2.90
C ILE A 68 -33.33 -9.53 4.34
N LEU A 69 -34.13 -8.52 4.70
CA LEU A 69 -34.86 -8.47 5.98
C LEU A 69 -36.30 -7.98 5.77
N PRO A 70 -37.24 -8.30 6.68
CA PRO A 70 -38.57 -7.69 6.66
C PRO A 70 -38.50 -6.16 6.77
N ALA A 71 -39.38 -5.44 6.08
CA ALA A 71 -39.45 -3.97 6.16
C ALA A 71 -39.84 -3.43 7.55
N ALA A 72 -40.37 -4.30 8.42
CA ALA A 72 -40.60 -3.99 9.82
C ALA A 72 -39.32 -4.02 10.68
N GLY A 73 -38.23 -4.61 10.18
CA GLY A 73 -37.01 -4.90 10.93
C GLY A 73 -36.93 -6.35 11.43
N GLY A 74 -35.81 -6.70 12.06
CA GLY A 74 -35.57 -8.02 12.66
C GLY A 74 -34.33 -8.72 12.09
N GLU A 75 -34.36 -10.05 12.09
CA GLU A 75 -33.25 -10.88 11.60
C GLU A 75 -33.10 -10.77 10.08
N ALA A 76 -31.86 -10.55 9.63
CA ALA A 76 -31.50 -10.48 8.22
C ALA A 76 -31.06 -11.87 7.72
N GLN A 77 -31.61 -12.29 6.58
CA GLN A 77 -31.21 -13.49 5.86
C GLN A 77 -30.12 -13.15 4.84
N ARG A 78 -28.98 -13.86 4.92
CA ARG A 78 -27.89 -13.73 3.96
C ARG A 78 -28.19 -14.47 2.66
N LEU A 79 -27.91 -13.86 1.51
CA LEU A 79 -28.10 -14.45 0.19
C LEU A 79 -26.79 -14.79 -0.54
N THR A 80 -25.71 -14.05 -0.31
CA THR A 80 -24.40 -14.29 -0.95
C THR A 80 -23.35 -14.71 0.05
N ASP A 81 -22.40 -15.55 -0.36
CA ASP A 81 -21.27 -15.95 0.47
C ASP A 81 -20.13 -14.91 0.50
N ASP A 82 -19.14 -15.14 1.39
CA ASP A 82 -18.01 -14.24 1.64
C ASP A 82 -17.05 -14.07 0.47
N LEU A 83 -16.99 -15.03 -0.46
CA LEU A 83 -16.04 -15.00 -1.57
C LEU A 83 -16.53 -14.16 -2.75
N GLN A 84 -17.75 -13.62 -2.67
CA GLN A 84 -18.40 -12.92 -3.79
C GLN A 84 -18.15 -11.41 -3.78
N ASP A 85 -17.85 -10.80 -2.63
CA ASP A 85 -17.61 -9.36 -2.49
C ASP A 85 -18.73 -8.53 -3.18
N ALA A 86 -19.97 -8.77 -2.72
CA ALA A 86 -21.21 -8.39 -3.39
C ALA A 86 -21.81 -7.12 -2.78
N THR A 87 -22.09 -6.12 -3.62
CA THR A 87 -22.62 -4.80 -3.18
C THR A 87 -23.63 -4.20 -4.16
N ARG A 88 -24.27 -3.10 -3.77
CA ARG A 88 -25.24 -2.32 -4.53
C ARG A 88 -26.45 -3.13 -5.03
N PRO A 89 -27.21 -3.81 -4.15
CA PRO A 89 -28.38 -4.59 -4.53
C PRO A 89 -29.54 -3.71 -5.00
N ARG A 90 -30.23 -4.16 -6.05
CA ARG A 90 -31.51 -3.60 -6.51
C ARG A 90 -32.47 -4.73 -6.84
N TRP A 91 -33.75 -4.56 -6.51
CA TRP A 91 -34.79 -5.52 -6.85
C TRP A 91 -35.11 -5.50 -8.35
N SER A 92 -35.38 -6.68 -8.91
CA SER A 92 -36.06 -6.78 -10.20
C SER A 92 -37.46 -6.18 -10.10
N PRO A 93 -38.02 -5.61 -11.19
CA PRO A 93 -39.35 -4.98 -11.15
C PRO A 93 -40.47 -5.91 -10.70
N ASP A 94 -40.32 -7.22 -10.92
CA ASP A 94 -41.26 -8.26 -10.49
C ASP A 94 -41.04 -8.73 -9.04
N GLY A 95 -40.02 -8.23 -8.35
CA GLY A 95 -39.67 -8.57 -6.97
C GLY A 95 -39.12 -9.99 -6.75
N ARG A 96 -38.85 -10.75 -7.82
CA ARG A 96 -38.43 -12.17 -7.70
C ARG A 96 -36.92 -12.36 -7.52
N SER A 97 -36.13 -11.37 -7.91
CA SER A 97 -34.67 -11.44 -7.89
C SER A 97 -34.05 -10.09 -7.54
N LEU A 98 -32.75 -10.12 -7.27
CA LEU A 98 -31.90 -8.96 -7.06
C LEU A 98 -30.81 -8.93 -8.13
N ILE A 99 -30.45 -7.74 -8.59
CA ILE A 99 -29.19 -7.47 -9.31
C ILE A 99 -28.20 -6.77 -8.39
N PHE A 100 -26.91 -7.04 -8.56
CA PHE A 100 -25.85 -6.45 -7.77
C PHE A 100 -24.52 -6.49 -8.55
N GLN A 101 -23.50 -5.79 -8.05
CA GLN A 101 -22.12 -5.89 -8.54
C GLN A 101 -21.32 -6.84 -7.64
N SER A 102 -20.38 -7.59 -8.21
CA SER A 102 -19.56 -8.58 -7.48
C SER A 102 -18.15 -8.66 -8.04
N TYR A 103 -17.16 -8.85 -7.15
CA TYR A 103 -15.73 -8.85 -7.47
C TYR A 103 -15.08 -10.23 -7.23
N ARG A 104 -15.17 -11.14 -8.20
CA ARG A 104 -14.75 -12.54 -8.03
C ARG A 104 -13.45 -12.92 -8.74
N ASP A 105 -13.24 -12.34 -9.92
CA ASP A 105 -12.17 -12.73 -10.85
C ASP A 105 -11.17 -11.59 -11.10
N GLY A 106 -11.28 -10.51 -10.33
CA GLY A 106 -10.39 -9.35 -10.43
C GLY A 106 -11.02 -8.13 -11.10
N ASN A 107 -12.27 -8.18 -11.56
CA ASN A 107 -13.03 -6.99 -11.98
C ASN A 107 -14.46 -7.04 -11.41
N PHE A 108 -15.14 -5.88 -11.38
CA PHE A 108 -16.55 -5.85 -11.02
C PHE A 108 -17.42 -6.29 -12.19
N HIS A 109 -18.30 -7.25 -11.93
CA HIS A 109 -19.27 -7.74 -12.90
C HIS A 109 -20.68 -7.70 -12.31
N LEU A 110 -21.68 -7.71 -13.19
CA LEU A 110 -23.09 -7.68 -12.81
C LEU A 110 -23.60 -9.10 -12.63
N TRP A 111 -24.32 -9.33 -11.54
CA TRP A 111 -24.87 -10.63 -11.17
C TRP A 111 -26.31 -10.52 -10.72
N THR A 112 -27.06 -11.59 -10.90
CA THR A 112 -28.42 -11.72 -10.37
C THR A 112 -28.54 -12.92 -9.44
N ILE A 113 -29.42 -12.82 -8.45
CA ILE A 113 -29.77 -13.90 -7.54
C ILE A 113 -31.28 -13.84 -7.23
N GLY A 114 -31.93 -14.99 -7.07
CA GLY A 114 -33.31 -15.05 -6.60
C GLY A 114 -33.45 -14.48 -5.19
N ALA A 115 -34.61 -13.93 -4.86
CA ALA A 115 -34.92 -13.45 -3.51
C ALA A 115 -34.93 -14.57 -2.46
N ASP A 116 -34.98 -15.83 -2.90
CA ASP A 116 -34.82 -17.03 -2.09
C ASP A 116 -33.35 -17.46 -1.89
N GLY A 117 -32.40 -16.75 -2.51
CA GLY A 117 -30.96 -17.06 -2.49
C GLY A 117 -30.51 -18.04 -3.58
N ASN A 118 -31.40 -18.50 -4.47
CA ASN A 118 -31.05 -19.46 -5.52
C ASN A 118 -30.79 -18.79 -6.88
N GLY A 119 -30.28 -19.55 -7.85
CA GLY A 119 -30.20 -19.09 -9.25
C GLY A 119 -29.17 -17.99 -9.53
N LEU A 120 -28.08 -17.97 -8.77
CA LEU A 120 -26.97 -17.03 -8.97
C LEU A 120 -26.42 -17.09 -10.41
N ARG A 121 -26.45 -15.96 -11.13
CA ARG A 121 -26.07 -15.87 -12.54
C ARG A 121 -25.21 -14.63 -12.82
N GLN A 122 -24.10 -14.82 -13.53
CA GLN A 122 -23.28 -13.74 -14.06
C GLN A 122 -23.88 -13.17 -15.35
N LEU A 123 -23.95 -11.85 -15.46
CA LEU A 123 -24.48 -11.15 -16.64
C LEU A 123 -23.39 -10.51 -17.49
N THR A 124 -22.26 -10.16 -16.90
CA THR A 124 -21.16 -9.51 -17.62
C THR A 124 -19.80 -10.12 -17.28
N THR A 125 -18.85 -10.04 -18.21
CA THR A 125 -17.49 -10.61 -18.10
C THR A 125 -16.49 -9.69 -18.78
N GLY A 126 -15.20 -9.84 -18.48
CA GLY A 126 -14.10 -9.24 -19.24
C GLY A 126 -13.15 -8.42 -18.38
N ARG A 127 -12.49 -7.46 -19.01
CA ARG A 127 -11.39 -6.69 -18.40
C ARG A 127 -11.79 -5.37 -17.74
N TYR A 128 -13.06 -5.02 -17.88
CA TYR A 128 -13.65 -3.76 -17.45
C TYR A 128 -14.48 -3.96 -16.19
N ASP A 129 -14.54 -2.92 -15.37
CA ASP A 129 -15.45 -2.89 -14.23
C ASP A 129 -16.84 -2.48 -14.74
N HIS A 130 -17.87 -3.19 -14.28
CA HIS A 130 -19.28 -2.92 -14.50
C HIS A 130 -19.95 -2.77 -13.14
N ARG A 131 -20.45 -1.57 -12.82
CA ARG A 131 -20.83 -1.16 -11.46
C ARG A 131 -22.20 -0.50 -11.38
N GLU A 132 -22.75 -0.45 -10.18
CA GLU A 132 -23.94 0.32 -9.81
C GLU A 132 -25.16 0.02 -10.71
N PRO A 133 -25.60 -1.26 -10.81
CA PRO A 133 -26.65 -1.64 -11.73
C PRO A 133 -28.04 -1.14 -11.30
N HIS A 134 -28.88 -0.78 -12.29
CA HIS A 134 -30.28 -0.43 -12.10
C HIS A 134 -31.16 -0.99 -13.22
N TYR A 135 -32.24 -1.69 -12.90
CA TYR A 135 -33.19 -2.17 -13.91
C TYR A 135 -33.98 -1.03 -14.57
N THR A 136 -34.33 -1.20 -15.84
CA THR A 136 -35.44 -0.45 -16.43
C THR A 136 -36.77 -0.95 -15.84
N PRO A 137 -37.82 -0.13 -15.73
CA PRO A 137 -39.10 -0.54 -15.15
C PRO A 137 -39.76 -1.75 -15.82
N ASP A 138 -39.49 -1.98 -17.11
CA ASP A 138 -39.96 -3.14 -17.87
C ASP A 138 -39.14 -4.42 -17.66
N GLY A 139 -38.03 -4.34 -16.93
CA GLY A 139 -37.11 -5.44 -16.63
C GLY A 139 -36.29 -5.94 -17.83
N LYS A 140 -36.40 -5.32 -19.01
CA LYS A 140 -35.71 -5.79 -20.23
C LYS A 140 -34.27 -5.34 -20.31
N SER A 141 -33.89 -4.31 -19.56
CA SER A 141 -32.55 -3.77 -19.59
C SER A 141 -32.03 -3.38 -18.22
N ILE A 142 -30.72 -3.26 -18.12
CA ILE A 142 -30.01 -2.79 -16.94
C ILE A 142 -29.12 -1.62 -17.36
N VAL A 143 -29.19 -0.51 -16.64
CA VAL A 143 -28.28 0.63 -16.78
C VAL A 143 -27.20 0.52 -15.70
N PHE A 144 -25.95 0.82 -16.04
CA PHE A 144 -24.79 0.66 -15.14
C PHE A 144 -23.62 1.57 -15.56
N SER A 145 -22.64 1.78 -14.69
CA SER A 145 -21.41 2.53 -14.99
C SER A 145 -20.27 1.58 -15.40
N SER A 146 -19.44 1.98 -16.36
CA SER A 146 -18.31 1.18 -16.84
C SER A 146 -17.16 1.99 -17.44
N ASP A 147 -15.93 1.52 -17.20
CA ASP A 147 -14.68 2.02 -17.79
C ASP A 147 -14.36 1.42 -19.18
N ARG A 148 -15.34 0.79 -19.84
CA ARG A 148 -15.16 0.08 -21.11
C ARG A 148 -15.03 0.97 -22.35
N SER A 149 -15.30 2.27 -22.24
CA SER A 149 -15.11 3.24 -23.33
C SER A 149 -13.63 3.35 -23.73
N GLY A 150 -12.71 3.08 -22.79
CA GLY A 150 -11.27 3.15 -23.03
C GLY A 150 -10.71 4.58 -23.12
N ASN A 151 -11.52 5.59 -22.81
CA ASN A 151 -11.16 7.00 -22.82
C ASN A 151 -10.61 7.52 -21.48
N GLY A 152 -10.35 6.62 -20.52
CA GLY A 152 -9.84 6.98 -19.19
C GLY A 152 -10.92 7.47 -18.21
N THR A 153 -12.20 7.14 -18.43
CA THR A 153 -13.32 7.47 -17.52
C THR A 153 -14.39 6.39 -17.46
N TYR A 154 -15.24 6.42 -16.43
CA TYR A 154 -16.49 5.66 -16.42
C TYR A 154 -17.59 6.40 -17.19
N GLY A 155 -18.27 5.70 -18.09
CA GLY A 155 -19.50 6.16 -18.75
C GLY A 155 -20.71 5.30 -18.39
N ILE A 156 -21.92 5.79 -18.68
CA ILE A 156 -23.17 5.08 -18.48
C ILE A 156 -23.49 4.18 -19.68
N HIS A 157 -23.82 2.93 -19.39
CA HIS A 157 -24.06 1.88 -20.36
C HIS A 157 -25.38 1.18 -20.11
N ARG A 158 -25.93 0.56 -21.15
CA ARG A 158 -27.13 -0.26 -21.11
C ARG A 158 -26.80 -1.69 -21.52
N LEU A 159 -27.24 -2.66 -20.72
CA LEU A 159 -27.22 -4.08 -20.98
C LEU A 159 -28.63 -4.55 -21.34
N ASP A 160 -28.79 -5.19 -22.48
CA ASP A 160 -30.01 -5.93 -22.82
C ASP A 160 -29.99 -7.31 -22.15
N VAL A 161 -30.99 -7.59 -21.31
CA VAL A 161 -31.01 -8.79 -20.46
C VAL A 161 -31.15 -10.08 -21.27
N ALA A 162 -31.86 -10.02 -22.40
CA ALA A 162 -32.16 -11.19 -23.21
C ALA A 162 -30.96 -11.61 -24.07
N THR A 163 -30.27 -10.63 -24.67
CA THR A 163 -29.18 -10.86 -25.62
C THR A 163 -27.80 -10.78 -25.00
N GLY A 164 -27.65 -10.11 -23.86
CA GLY A 164 -26.34 -9.82 -23.26
C GLY A 164 -25.59 -8.65 -23.94
N THR A 165 -26.23 -7.96 -24.89
CA THR A 165 -25.61 -6.86 -25.64
C THR A 165 -25.42 -5.63 -24.75
N ILE A 166 -24.24 -5.01 -24.81
CA ILE A 166 -23.92 -3.78 -24.08
C ILE A 166 -23.72 -2.63 -25.07
N SER A 167 -24.42 -1.52 -24.86
CA SER A 167 -24.29 -0.27 -25.63
C SER A 167 -24.00 0.92 -24.71
N ALA A 168 -23.16 1.84 -25.14
CA ALA A 168 -22.94 3.11 -24.44
C ALA A 168 -24.22 3.97 -24.52
N LEU A 169 -24.61 4.58 -23.40
CA LEU A 169 -25.58 5.68 -23.36
C LEU A 169 -24.86 7.03 -23.34
N THR A 170 -23.63 7.05 -22.82
CA THR A 170 -22.74 8.21 -22.80
C THR A 170 -21.31 7.78 -23.16
N ASP A 171 -20.58 8.71 -23.78
CA ASP A 171 -19.16 8.55 -24.12
C ASP A 171 -18.48 9.93 -24.05
N THR A 172 -18.19 10.35 -22.82
CA THR A 172 -17.60 11.66 -22.50
C THR A 172 -16.28 11.47 -21.74
N LEU A 173 -15.57 12.57 -21.48
CA LEU A 173 -14.32 12.60 -20.70
C LEU A 173 -14.53 12.90 -19.21
N THR A 174 -15.75 12.70 -18.71
CA THR A 174 -16.16 12.93 -17.31
C THR A 174 -16.41 11.60 -16.61
N GLU A 175 -16.18 11.51 -15.30
CA GLU A 175 -16.46 10.31 -14.51
C GLU A 175 -17.94 10.21 -14.15
N GLU A 176 -18.64 9.25 -14.75
CA GLU A 176 -20.08 9.07 -14.59
C GLU A 176 -20.39 7.84 -13.74
N ALA A 177 -21.28 8.01 -12.76
CA ALA A 177 -21.50 7.03 -11.71
C ALA A 177 -22.95 7.00 -11.21
N GLU A 178 -23.29 5.89 -10.55
CA GLU A 178 -24.53 5.66 -9.81
C GLU A 178 -25.81 5.97 -10.60
N PRO A 179 -26.00 5.38 -11.80
CA PRO A 179 -27.16 5.66 -12.61
C PRO A 179 -28.45 5.19 -11.93
N THR A 180 -29.50 6.00 -12.04
CA THR A 180 -30.87 5.67 -11.63
C THR A 180 -31.82 5.90 -12.79
N VAL A 181 -32.79 5.01 -12.99
CA VAL A 181 -33.81 5.14 -14.03
C VAL A 181 -35.06 5.79 -13.44
N SER A 182 -35.69 6.70 -14.16
CA SER A 182 -36.98 7.29 -13.78
C SER A 182 -38.09 6.23 -13.73
N ARG A 183 -39.12 6.46 -12.92
CA ARG A 183 -40.19 5.45 -12.71
C ARG A 183 -40.95 5.08 -13.99
N ASP A 184 -41.05 6.01 -14.93
CA ASP A 184 -41.67 5.79 -16.25
C ASP A 184 -40.70 5.18 -17.29
N GLY A 185 -39.42 5.04 -16.95
CA GLY A 185 -38.39 4.51 -17.83
C GLY A 185 -37.93 5.46 -18.91
N ALA A 186 -38.34 6.73 -18.89
CA ALA A 186 -38.02 7.71 -19.92
C ALA A 186 -36.63 8.34 -19.76
N LYS A 187 -36.08 8.36 -18.54
CA LYS A 187 -34.86 9.11 -18.21
C LYS A 187 -33.90 8.32 -17.33
N VAL A 188 -32.63 8.71 -17.39
CA VAL A 188 -31.58 8.25 -16.49
C VAL A 188 -30.91 9.45 -15.85
N ALA A 189 -30.83 9.49 -14.51
CA ALA A 189 -29.99 10.43 -13.79
C ALA A 189 -28.72 9.75 -13.29
N PHE A 190 -27.60 10.46 -13.25
CA PHE A 190 -26.31 9.94 -12.80
C PHE A 190 -25.41 11.07 -12.30
N THR A 191 -24.49 10.74 -11.41
CA THR A 191 -23.48 11.66 -10.90
C THR A 191 -22.38 11.85 -11.94
N VAL A 192 -21.87 13.08 -12.06
CA VAL A 192 -20.76 13.46 -12.97
C VAL A 192 -19.64 14.10 -12.15
N ASP A 193 -18.46 13.50 -12.16
CA ASP A 193 -17.24 13.94 -11.44
C ASP A 193 -17.47 14.26 -9.95
N VAL A 194 -18.49 13.66 -9.34
CA VAL A 194 -19.06 14.02 -8.02
C VAL A 194 -19.45 15.50 -7.85
N ALA A 195 -19.43 16.29 -8.92
CA ALA A 195 -19.66 17.74 -8.92
C ALA A 195 -21.02 18.14 -9.51
N ALA A 196 -21.72 17.22 -10.16
CA ALA A 196 -23.04 17.46 -10.74
C ALA A 196 -23.89 16.18 -10.77
N ILE A 197 -25.19 16.36 -11.00
CA ILE A 197 -26.09 15.30 -11.42
C ILE A 197 -26.69 15.72 -12.76
N ASP A 198 -26.49 14.86 -13.75
CA ASP A 198 -27.04 15.01 -15.09
C ASP A 198 -28.23 14.07 -15.29
N GLU A 199 -29.14 14.48 -16.17
CA GLU A 199 -30.30 13.72 -16.61
C GLU A 199 -30.21 13.52 -18.13
N LEU A 200 -30.34 12.28 -18.58
CA LEU A 200 -30.39 11.86 -19.98
C LEU A 200 -31.79 11.35 -20.32
N ASP A 201 -32.42 11.93 -21.33
CA ASP A 201 -33.66 11.43 -21.92
C ASP A 201 -33.34 10.27 -22.89
N LEU A 202 -33.89 9.09 -22.62
CA LEU A 202 -33.56 7.86 -23.36
C LEU A 202 -34.18 7.80 -24.76
N ALA A 203 -35.21 8.61 -25.04
CA ALA A 203 -35.87 8.61 -26.35
C ALA A 203 -35.19 9.58 -27.33
N THR A 204 -34.78 10.75 -26.83
CA THR A 204 -34.18 11.82 -27.62
C THR A 204 -32.65 11.85 -27.57
N GLY A 205 -32.05 11.23 -26.55
CA GLY A 205 -30.63 11.36 -26.25
C GLY A 205 -30.25 12.73 -25.65
N GLN A 206 -31.23 13.57 -25.32
CA GLN A 206 -30.96 14.90 -24.76
C GLN A 206 -30.43 14.79 -23.33
N ARG A 207 -29.26 15.38 -23.08
CA ARG A 207 -28.62 15.48 -21.77
C ARG A 207 -28.72 16.90 -21.21
N ARG A 208 -28.94 17.02 -19.90
CA ARG A 208 -28.84 18.30 -19.18
C ARG A 208 -28.38 18.11 -17.73
N THR A 209 -27.65 19.07 -17.20
CA THR A 209 -27.38 19.15 -15.76
C THR A 209 -28.62 19.61 -15.01
N VAL A 210 -29.06 18.81 -14.04
CA VAL A 210 -30.24 19.08 -13.21
C VAL A 210 -29.85 19.54 -11.80
N VAL A 211 -28.65 19.19 -11.34
CA VAL A 211 -28.07 19.68 -10.09
C VAL A 211 -26.59 19.97 -10.32
N ALA A 212 -26.12 21.16 -9.95
CA ALA A 212 -24.70 21.50 -9.91
C ALA A 212 -24.26 21.70 -8.45
N ALA A 213 -23.12 21.13 -8.07
CA ALA A 213 -22.55 21.32 -6.75
C ALA A 213 -21.92 22.71 -6.61
N SER A 214 -22.08 23.31 -5.43
CA SER A 214 -21.25 24.47 -5.04
C SER A 214 -19.81 24.05 -4.79
N THR A 215 -18.86 25.00 -4.84
CA THR A 215 -17.45 24.73 -4.50
C THR A 215 -17.32 24.06 -3.13
N GLY A 216 -16.47 23.02 -3.03
CA GLY A 216 -16.28 22.25 -1.79
C GLY A 216 -17.44 21.33 -1.42
N THR A 217 -18.35 21.06 -2.37
CA THR A 217 -19.49 20.14 -2.21
C THR A 217 -19.38 18.99 -3.20
N THR A 218 -19.72 17.79 -2.76
CA THR A 218 -19.83 16.61 -3.63
C THR A 218 -21.20 15.96 -3.53
N LEU A 219 -21.64 15.32 -4.62
CA LEU A 219 -22.98 14.78 -4.81
C LEU A 219 -22.92 13.28 -5.12
N TYR A 220 -23.80 12.49 -4.49
CA TYR A 220 -23.84 11.04 -4.63
C TYR A 220 -25.28 10.52 -4.64
N GLY A 221 -25.45 9.32 -5.19
CA GLY A 221 -26.63 8.49 -5.08
C GLY A 221 -27.91 9.16 -5.55
N PRO A 222 -27.99 9.63 -6.82
CA PRO A 222 -29.25 10.13 -7.34
C PRO A 222 -30.34 9.05 -7.31
N SER A 223 -31.57 9.45 -7.00
CA SER A 223 -32.74 8.57 -7.04
C SER A 223 -34.02 9.37 -7.29
N TYR A 224 -34.97 8.83 -8.06
CA TYR A 224 -36.26 9.46 -8.32
C TYR A 224 -37.34 8.96 -7.37
N ASP A 225 -38.14 9.89 -6.85
CA ASP A 225 -39.40 9.55 -6.20
C ASP A 225 -40.52 9.23 -7.21
N ASP A 226 -41.69 8.90 -6.68
CA ASP A 226 -42.89 8.58 -7.45
C ASP A 226 -43.41 9.72 -8.35
N LYS A 227 -43.00 10.95 -8.08
CA LYS A 227 -43.37 12.18 -8.80
C LYS A 227 -42.23 12.69 -9.68
N GLN A 228 -41.18 11.89 -9.90
CA GLN A 228 -39.97 12.26 -10.63
C GLN A 228 -39.17 13.41 -9.99
N VAL A 229 -39.33 13.62 -8.68
CA VAL A 229 -38.48 14.52 -7.89
C VAL A 229 -37.19 13.79 -7.55
N LEU A 230 -36.06 14.43 -7.84
CA LEU A 230 -34.74 13.88 -7.58
C LEU A 230 -34.36 14.04 -6.11
N ALA A 231 -33.80 12.97 -5.54
CA ALA A 231 -33.08 12.94 -4.29
C ALA A 231 -31.62 12.55 -4.49
N TYR A 232 -30.74 13.00 -3.61
CA TYR A 232 -29.30 12.71 -3.63
C TYR A 232 -28.68 13.01 -2.27
N VAL A 233 -27.49 12.48 -2.02
CA VAL A 233 -26.67 12.77 -0.84
C VAL A 233 -25.67 13.85 -1.18
N ARG A 234 -25.59 14.88 -0.35
CA ARG A 234 -24.70 16.04 -0.51
C ARG A 234 -23.71 16.09 0.65
N LEU A 235 -22.42 16.11 0.33
CA LEU A 235 -21.36 16.33 1.30
C LEU A 235 -20.81 17.74 1.16
N THR A 236 -20.73 18.49 2.27
CA THR A 236 -20.15 19.84 2.29
C THR A 236 -19.32 19.99 3.58
N GLY A 237 -18.00 19.94 3.44
CA GLY A 237 -17.09 19.85 4.59
C GLY A 237 -17.42 18.62 5.46
N PRO A 238 -17.54 18.75 6.80
CA PRO A 238 -17.84 17.63 7.69
C PRO A 238 -19.35 17.34 7.84
N LYS A 239 -20.15 17.60 6.81
CA LYS A 239 -21.62 17.37 6.81
C LYS A 239 -22.02 16.49 5.65
N ALA A 240 -22.94 15.56 5.90
CA ALA A 240 -23.57 14.72 4.89
C ALA A 240 -25.09 14.81 5.04
N ASP A 241 -25.75 15.39 4.04
CA ASP A 241 -27.20 15.60 4.03
C ASP A 241 -27.87 14.78 2.93
N LEU A 242 -29.01 14.14 3.23
CA LEU A 242 -29.95 13.73 2.21
C LEU A 242 -30.73 14.96 1.72
N VAL A 243 -30.76 15.17 0.42
CA VAL A 243 -31.43 16.28 -0.25
C VAL A 243 -32.54 15.75 -1.15
N ILE A 244 -33.72 16.33 -1.08
CA ILE A 244 -34.89 15.99 -1.92
C ILE A 244 -35.45 17.28 -2.51
N GLY A 245 -35.58 17.35 -3.84
CA GLY A 245 -36.10 18.56 -4.49
C GLY A 245 -35.29 19.82 -4.19
N GLY A 246 -33.98 19.67 -3.94
CA GLY A 246 -33.07 20.77 -3.57
C GLY A 246 -33.08 21.16 -2.09
N GLN A 247 -33.91 20.53 -1.25
CA GLN A 247 -33.97 20.81 0.18
C GLN A 247 -33.33 19.69 0.99
N ALA A 248 -32.45 20.04 1.94
CA ALA A 248 -31.92 19.07 2.90
C ALA A 248 -33.05 18.60 3.82
N VAL A 249 -33.26 17.28 3.89
CA VAL A 249 -34.31 16.65 4.71
C VAL A 249 -33.74 15.97 5.96
N THR A 250 -32.42 15.94 6.10
CA THR A 250 -31.70 15.47 7.28
C THR A 250 -30.89 16.60 7.91
N SER A 251 -30.56 16.48 9.19
CA SER A 251 -29.66 17.43 9.89
C SER A 251 -28.85 16.72 10.96
N GLY A 252 -27.54 16.99 11.01
CA GLY A 252 -26.62 16.43 12.02
C GLY A 252 -26.32 14.93 11.89
N LYS A 253 -26.81 14.31 10.81
CA LYS A 253 -26.63 12.90 10.47
C LYS A 253 -25.33 12.66 9.70
N ASP A 254 -24.77 11.47 9.84
CA ASP A 254 -23.77 10.93 8.92
C ASP A 254 -24.47 10.05 7.88
N VAL A 255 -25.12 10.70 6.91
CA VAL A 255 -25.82 10.03 5.82
C VAL A 255 -24.80 9.38 4.89
N PHE A 256 -24.93 8.08 4.65
CA PHE A 256 -24.01 7.37 3.77
C PHE A 256 -24.20 7.81 2.32
N ALA A 257 -23.10 7.88 1.56
CA ALA A 257 -23.07 8.33 0.17
C ALA A 257 -23.63 7.27 -0.80
N VAL A 258 -24.89 6.89 -0.58
CA VAL A 258 -25.66 5.90 -1.33
C VAL A 258 -27.08 6.43 -1.55
N PRO A 259 -27.76 6.03 -2.63
CA PRO A 259 -29.11 6.53 -2.93
C PRO A 259 -30.14 6.08 -1.88
N PRO A 260 -31.14 6.92 -1.54
CA PRO A 260 -32.30 6.47 -0.78
C PRO A 260 -33.11 5.44 -1.59
N SER A 261 -34.04 4.76 -0.93
CA SER A 261 -34.94 3.79 -1.55
C SER A 261 -36.40 4.09 -1.26
N TRP A 262 -37.18 4.26 -2.32
CA TRP A 262 -38.57 4.72 -2.28
C TRP A 262 -39.55 3.57 -2.10
N SER A 263 -40.44 3.68 -1.11
CA SER A 263 -41.47 2.68 -0.84
C SER A 263 -42.62 2.78 -1.85
N PRO A 264 -43.11 1.65 -2.40
CA PRO A 264 -44.28 1.65 -3.28
C PRO A 264 -45.57 2.13 -2.57
N THR A 265 -45.59 2.09 -1.23
CA THR A 265 -46.70 2.57 -0.40
C THR A 265 -46.53 4.03 0.03
N GLY A 266 -45.53 4.73 -0.50
CA GLY A 266 -45.18 6.10 -0.13
C GLY A 266 -44.07 6.19 0.94
N GLY A 267 -43.28 7.25 0.85
CA GLY A 267 -42.12 7.50 1.69
C GLY A 267 -40.83 6.85 1.19
N PHE A 268 -39.75 6.95 1.99
CA PHE A 268 -38.44 6.43 1.63
C PHE A 268 -37.66 5.89 2.84
N HIS A 269 -36.64 5.10 2.51
CA HIS A 269 -35.65 4.57 3.43
C HIS A 269 -34.26 5.10 3.05
N TYR A 270 -33.42 5.37 4.04
CA TYR A 270 -32.04 5.78 3.84
C TYR A 270 -31.16 5.22 4.95
N THR A 271 -29.84 5.21 4.74
CA THR A 271 -28.87 4.74 5.72
C THR A 271 -28.05 5.90 6.26
N ALA A 272 -27.94 5.98 7.59
CA ALA A 272 -27.18 7.01 8.29
C ALA A 272 -26.84 6.56 9.70
N ASP A 273 -25.76 7.07 10.28
CA ASP A 273 -25.37 6.80 11.67
C ASP A 273 -25.29 5.29 12.03
N GLY A 274 -24.94 4.44 11.06
CA GLY A 274 -24.89 3.00 11.25
C GLY A 274 -26.23 2.27 11.07
N LEU A 275 -27.33 2.98 10.83
CA LEU A 275 -28.69 2.47 10.92
C LEU A 275 -29.51 2.69 9.65
N ILE A 276 -30.66 2.03 9.57
CA ILE A 276 -31.68 2.23 8.53
C ILE A 276 -32.75 3.17 9.10
N HIS A 277 -33.03 4.25 8.39
CA HIS A 277 -34.04 5.24 8.76
C HIS A 277 -35.19 5.26 7.76
N ARG A 278 -36.41 5.50 8.26
CA ARG A 278 -37.57 5.91 7.47
C ARG A 278 -37.59 7.43 7.27
N GLN A 279 -38.46 7.91 6.38
CA GLN A 279 -38.67 9.35 6.15
C GLN A 279 -38.96 10.16 7.43
N ASP A 280 -39.69 9.59 8.40
CA ASP A 280 -39.99 10.22 9.69
C ASP A 280 -38.82 10.14 10.70
N ALA A 281 -37.64 9.73 10.22
CA ALA A 281 -36.42 9.46 10.97
C ALA A 281 -36.49 8.28 11.95
N SER A 282 -37.61 7.54 12.03
CA SER A 282 -37.69 6.32 12.83
C SER A 282 -36.72 5.25 12.31
N VAL A 283 -36.15 4.47 13.23
CA VAL A 283 -35.14 3.45 12.92
C VAL A 283 -35.80 2.11 12.61
N ILE A 284 -35.29 1.41 11.60
CA ILE A 284 -35.54 0.00 11.33
C ILE A 284 -34.36 -0.79 11.91
N THR A 285 -34.62 -1.51 12.99
CA THR A 285 -33.61 -2.36 13.62
C THR A 285 -33.36 -3.59 12.76
N PHE A 286 -32.11 -4.01 12.66
CA PHE A 286 -31.74 -5.27 12.04
C PHE A 286 -30.73 -6.03 12.91
N ALA A 287 -30.66 -7.34 12.70
CA ALA A 287 -29.62 -8.20 13.23
C ALA A 287 -29.08 -9.07 12.09
N ALA A 288 -27.78 -8.95 11.80
CA ALA A 288 -27.11 -9.75 10.78
C ALA A 288 -25.97 -10.53 11.44
N THR A 289 -26.05 -11.86 11.43
CA THR A 289 -25.04 -12.71 12.06
C THR A 289 -24.02 -13.16 11.03
N VAL A 290 -22.76 -12.76 11.23
CA VAL A 290 -21.61 -13.12 10.39
C VAL A 290 -20.64 -14.01 11.15
N PRO A 291 -19.96 -14.96 10.48
CA PRO A 291 -18.90 -15.73 11.11
C PRO A 291 -17.67 -14.86 11.41
N VAL A 292 -16.94 -15.18 12.47
CA VAL A 292 -15.75 -14.46 12.93
C VAL A 292 -14.67 -15.45 13.32
N THR A 293 -13.41 -15.15 12.98
CA THR A 293 -12.26 -15.98 13.38
C THR A 293 -11.50 -15.29 14.51
N SER A 294 -11.64 -15.85 15.73
CA SER A 294 -11.00 -15.33 16.95
C SER A 294 -9.67 -16.02 17.29
N ARG A 295 -9.37 -17.17 16.66
CA ARG A 295 -8.16 -17.94 16.90
C ARG A 295 -7.37 -18.09 15.61
N ARG A 296 -6.10 -17.68 15.66
CA ARG A 296 -5.14 -17.78 14.54
C ARG A 296 -3.95 -18.64 14.95
N PRO A 297 -3.28 -19.30 14.00
CA PRO A 297 -1.99 -19.95 14.25
C PRO A 297 -0.99 -18.94 14.84
N ARG A 298 -0.27 -19.32 15.89
CA ARG A 298 0.77 -18.47 16.44
C ARG A 298 1.94 -18.41 15.43
N PRO A 299 2.34 -17.20 14.98
CA PRO A 299 3.45 -17.07 14.06
C PRO A 299 4.79 -17.30 14.78
N LYS A 300 5.83 -17.53 13.99
CA LYS A 300 7.21 -17.68 14.49
C LYS A 300 7.73 -16.30 14.91
N SER A 301 8.42 -16.24 16.04
CA SER A 301 9.18 -15.04 16.40
C SER A 301 10.34 -14.81 15.44
N PRO A 302 10.50 -13.61 14.88
CA PRO A 302 11.67 -13.25 14.09
C PRO A 302 12.97 -13.39 14.87
N ASP A 303 14.05 -13.76 14.17
CA ASP A 303 15.37 -13.92 14.78
C ASP A 303 16.17 -12.61 14.77
N ILE A 304 16.18 -11.96 15.93
CA ILE A 304 16.92 -10.71 16.17
C ILE A 304 18.25 -10.90 16.90
N GLU A 305 18.65 -12.13 17.21
CA GLU A 305 19.76 -12.42 18.14
C GLU A 305 20.88 -13.26 17.54
N SER A 306 20.59 -14.10 16.54
CA SER A 306 21.60 -14.94 15.91
C SER A 306 22.74 -14.11 15.31
N THR A 307 23.96 -14.51 15.65
CA THR A 307 25.22 -14.02 15.07
C THR A 307 25.79 -14.95 14.00
N ARG A 308 25.07 -16.03 13.66
CA ARG A 308 25.47 -16.97 12.61
C ARG A 308 25.66 -16.24 11.28
N ARG A 309 26.74 -16.56 10.59
CA ARG A 309 26.99 -16.12 9.21
C ARG A 309 25.92 -16.67 8.26
N ARG A 310 25.40 -15.82 7.38
CA ARG A 310 24.34 -16.14 6.41
C ARG A 310 24.73 -15.67 5.00
N PRO A 311 24.24 -16.32 3.94
CA PRO A 311 24.27 -15.74 2.59
C PRO A 311 23.54 -14.40 2.56
N ALA A 312 24.04 -13.45 1.78
CA ALA A 312 23.30 -12.24 1.46
C ALA A 312 22.22 -12.54 0.42
N LEU A 313 20.98 -12.12 0.69
CA LEU A 313 19.84 -12.21 -0.23
C LEU A 313 19.59 -10.89 -0.95
N GLY A 314 20.00 -9.77 -0.35
CA GLY A 314 19.82 -8.41 -0.85
C GLY A 314 20.82 -8.02 -1.93
N ILE A 315 20.71 -8.64 -3.11
CA ILE A 315 21.42 -8.19 -4.32
C ILE A 315 20.50 -7.23 -5.05
N ALA A 316 20.73 -5.93 -4.91
CA ALA A 316 19.91 -4.93 -5.56
C ALA A 316 20.58 -4.43 -6.85
N SER A 317 19.77 -4.28 -7.89
CA SER A 317 20.11 -3.45 -9.05
C SER A 317 21.35 -3.89 -9.84
N PRO A 318 21.47 -5.18 -10.20
CA PRO A 318 22.61 -5.67 -10.96
C PRO A 318 22.68 -5.03 -12.35
N THR A 319 23.90 -4.85 -12.85
CA THR A 319 24.23 -4.49 -14.23
C THR A 319 25.43 -5.32 -14.69
N ALA A 320 25.61 -5.51 -15.99
CA ALA A 320 26.73 -6.28 -16.56
C ALA A 320 27.74 -5.36 -17.24
N SER A 321 29.02 -5.78 -17.25
CA SER A 321 30.04 -5.13 -18.06
C SER A 321 29.74 -5.30 -19.55
N PRO A 322 30.22 -4.39 -20.44
CA PRO A 322 29.97 -4.49 -21.88
C PRO A 322 30.43 -5.80 -22.53
N ASP A 323 31.42 -6.47 -21.94
CA ASP A 323 31.92 -7.77 -22.40
C ASP A 323 31.15 -8.98 -21.83
N GLY A 324 30.16 -8.74 -20.96
CA GLY A 324 29.30 -9.76 -20.37
C GLY A 324 29.97 -10.67 -19.35
N LYS A 325 31.19 -10.34 -18.88
CA LYS A 325 31.97 -11.21 -17.97
C LYS A 325 31.85 -10.86 -16.50
N THR A 326 31.54 -9.61 -16.18
CA THR A 326 31.44 -9.13 -14.80
C THR A 326 30.11 -8.46 -14.56
N ILE A 327 29.69 -8.40 -13.30
CA ILE A 327 28.53 -7.64 -12.87
C ILE A 327 28.90 -6.65 -11.78
N ALA A 328 28.18 -5.53 -11.75
CA ALA A 328 28.16 -4.60 -10.64
C ALA A 328 26.78 -4.59 -10.00
N PHE A 329 26.71 -4.48 -8.67
CA PHE A 329 25.45 -4.51 -7.92
C PHE A 329 25.62 -3.85 -6.55
N ARG A 330 24.50 -3.54 -5.90
CA ARG A 330 24.47 -3.07 -4.51
C ARG A 330 24.18 -4.23 -3.56
N ALA A 331 24.94 -4.31 -2.47
CA ALA A 331 24.68 -5.20 -1.34
C ALA A 331 25.38 -4.69 -0.08
N LEU A 332 24.75 -4.83 1.09
CA LEU A 332 25.36 -4.53 2.40
C LEU A 332 25.88 -3.08 2.51
N ASN A 333 25.12 -2.11 2.01
CA ASN A 333 25.45 -0.67 1.91
C ASN A 333 26.76 -0.40 1.15
N ALA A 334 27.01 -1.18 0.10
CA ALA A 334 28.19 -1.01 -0.75
C ALA A 334 27.91 -1.39 -2.21
N LEU A 335 28.70 -0.83 -3.11
CA LEU A 335 28.79 -1.28 -4.50
C LEU A 335 29.86 -2.37 -4.60
N TRP A 336 29.51 -3.44 -5.31
CA TRP A 336 30.33 -4.62 -5.52
C TRP A 336 30.52 -4.90 -7.01
N ILE A 337 31.62 -5.56 -7.34
CA ILE A 337 31.89 -6.16 -8.65
C ILE A 337 32.16 -7.66 -8.46
N ALA A 338 31.59 -8.51 -9.31
CA ALA A 338 31.87 -9.95 -9.31
C ALA A 338 32.06 -10.49 -10.73
N ASP A 339 32.93 -11.49 -10.87
CA ASP A 339 33.10 -12.27 -12.10
C ASP A 339 31.99 -13.31 -12.22
N LEU A 340 31.48 -13.51 -13.43
CA LEU A 340 30.41 -14.46 -13.73
C LEU A 340 30.91 -15.90 -13.97
N ASP A 341 32.22 -16.12 -14.02
CA ASP A 341 32.82 -17.45 -14.01
C ASP A 341 32.68 -18.17 -12.64
N GLY A 342 32.30 -17.42 -11.60
CA GLY A 342 32.04 -17.90 -10.24
C GLY A 342 33.28 -18.35 -9.48
N ARG A 343 34.50 -18.07 -9.99
CA ARG A 343 35.77 -18.47 -9.38
C ARG A 343 36.33 -17.40 -8.44
N ALA A 344 36.10 -16.12 -8.75
CA ALA A 344 36.58 -15.00 -7.96
C ALA A 344 35.56 -14.54 -6.92
N GLN A 345 36.06 -14.10 -5.76
CA GLN A 345 35.21 -13.49 -4.72
C GLN A 345 34.73 -12.10 -5.16
N PRO A 346 33.48 -11.71 -4.84
CA PRO A 346 33.00 -10.35 -5.09
C PRO A 346 33.91 -9.32 -4.41
N ARG A 347 34.22 -8.25 -5.14
CA ARG A 347 35.08 -7.15 -4.68
C ARG A 347 34.26 -5.91 -4.39
N LYS A 348 34.40 -5.36 -3.19
CA LYS A 348 33.78 -4.09 -2.78
C LYS A 348 34.53 -2.92 -3.44
N VAL A 349 33.80 -1.96 -4.02
CA VAL A 349 34.40 -0.81 -4.74
C VAL A 349 34.02 0.55 -4.17
N VAL A 350 32.79 0.71 -3.66
CA VAL A 350 32.35 1.93 -2.96
C VAL A 350 31.63 1.52 -1.68
N ALA A 351 32.13 1.99 -0.54
CA ALA A 351 31.65 1.61 0.79
C ALA A 351 32.05 2.65 1.85
N ASP A 352 31.68 3.90 1.58
CA ASP A 352 32.03 5.07 2.39
C ASP A 352 30.98 5.42 3.46
N GLY A 353 30.03 4.50 3.73
CA GLY A 353 28.99 4.66 4.75
C GLY A 353 27.75 5.43 4.28
N TYR A 354 27.81 6.04 3.10
CA TYR A 354 26.71 6.73 2.45
C TYR A 354 25.89 5.79 1.58
N PHE A 355 24.68 6.22 1.22
CA PHE A 355 23.81 5.45 0.35
C PHE A 355 24.28 5.57 -1.09
N ASN A 356 24.90 4.49 -1.58
CA ASN A 356 25.40 4.39 -2.95
C ASN A 356 24.51 3.42 -3.74
N SER A 357 23.87 3.87 -4.82
CA SER A 357 22.89 3.05 -5.55
C SER A 357 23.08 3.04 -7.06
N ASP A 358 22.47 2.02 -7.67
CA ASP A 358 22.19 1.95 -9.10
C ASP A 358 23.41 2.02 -10.00
N PRO A 359 24.39 1.12 -9.82
CA PRO A 359 25.59 1.13 -10.64
C PRO A 359 25.24 0.90 -12.11
N ASP A 360 26.02 1.53 -13.00
CA ASP A 360 26.02 1.26 -14.44
C ASP A 360 27.45 1.30 -14.98
N PHE A 361 27.81 0.40 -15.90
CA PHE A 361 29.14 0.42 -16.53
C PHE A 361 29.17 1.45 -17.64
N SER A 362 30.30 2.17 -17.77
CA SER A 362 30.55 2.93 -18.99
C SER A 362 30.60 1.99 -20.20
N PRO A 363 30.19 2.44 -21.42
CA PRO A 363 30.20 1.58 -22.60
C PRO A 363 31.57 1.01 -22.98
N ASP A 364 32.66 1.66 -22.56
CA ASP A 364 34.03 1.18 -22.72
C ASP A 364 34.50 0.22 -21.60
N GLY A 365 33.66 -0.01 -20.57
CA GLY A 365 33.91 -0.90 -19.45
C GLY A 365 34.97 -0.40 -18.47
N ARG A 366 35.39 0.88 -18.52
CA ARG A 366 36.49 1.41 -17.68
C ARG A 366 36.03 2.02 -16.36
N SER A 367 34.77 2.41 -16.24
CA SER A 367 34.24 3.08 -15.06
C SER A 367 32.84 2.61 -14.68
N LEU A 368 32.46 2.88 -13.43
CA LEU A 368 31.10 2.70 -12.91
C LEU A 368 30.48 4.06 -12.60
N LEU A 369 29.29 4.31 -13.15
CA LEU A 369 28.40 5.39 -12.76
C LEU A 369 27.51 4.94 -11.62
N TYR A 370 27.21 5.82 -10.67
CA TYR A 370 26.32 5.53 -9.54
C TYR A 370 25.76 6.82 -8.92
N ALA A 371 24.69 6.70 -8.12
CA ALA A 371 24.16 7.80 -7.31
C ALA A 371 24.66 7.71 -5.86
N SER A 372 24.96 8.85 -5.22
CA SER A 372 25.45 8.90 -3.83
C SER A 372 24.97 10.13 -3.09
N ASP A 373 24.51 9.96 -1.85
CA ASP A 373 24.01 11.06 -1.00
C ASP A 373 25.08 11.72 -0.11
N LYS A 374 26.36 11.41 -0.34
CA LYS A 374 27.47 11.82 0.53
C LYS A 374 27.72 13.32 0.66
N ASP A 375 27.22 14.11 -0.28
CA ASP A 375 27.31 15.58 -0.26
C ASP A 375 25.98 16.23 0.18
N GLY A 376 25.04 15.44 0.73
CA GLY A 376 23.79 15.92 1.32
C GLY A 376 22.54 15.62 0.50
N THR A 377 22.64 15.46 -0.82
CA THR A 377 21.57 14.96 -1.72
C THR A 377 22.18 13.97 -2.70
N ALA A 378 21.36 13.09 -3.28
CA ALA A 378 21.87 12.12 -4.25
C ALA A 378 22.41 12.85 -5.50
N ASP A 379 23.71 12.79 -5.70
CA ASP A 379 24.41 13.28 -6.90
C ASP A 379 24.94 12.09 -7.73
N LEU A 380 25.26 12.33 -9.00
CA LEU A 380 25.89 11.36 -9.88
C LEU A 380 27.41 11.35 -9.70
N TRP A 381 27.98 10.15 -9.63
CA TRP A 381 29.41 9.91 -9.45
C TRP A 381 29.91 8.87 -10.44
N SER A 382 31.17 9.01 -10.86
CA SER A 382 31.90 7.94 -11.53
C SER A 382 33.02 7.37 -10.65
N TYR A 383 33.26 6.07 -10.78
CA TYR A 383 34.35 5.34 -10.16
C TYR A 383 35.21 4.70 -11.25
N ASP A 384 36.46 5.11 -11.37
CA ASP A 384 37.41 4.54 -12.33
C ASP A 384 37.90 3.16 -11.83
N LEU A 385 37.73 2.12 -12.65
CA LEU A 385 37.97 0.74 -12.22
C LEU A 385 39.46 0.41 -12.05
N ALA A 386 40.35 1.14 -12.73
CA ALA A 386 41.78 0.89 -12.71
C ALA A 386 42.48 1.60 -11.54
N SER A 387 42.19 2.89 -11.37
CA SER A 387 42.80 3.75 -10.34
C SER A 387 42.03 3.77 -9.02
N GLY A 388 40.74 3.44 -9.03
CA GLY A 388 39.85 3.59 -7.86
C GLY A 388 39.41 5.02 -7.59
N ASN A 389 39.73 5.97 -8.48
CA ASN A 389 39.37 7.38 -8.33
C ASN A 389 37.86 7.58 -8.47
N LYS A 390 37.29 8.39 -7.58
CA LYS A 390 35.88 8.81 -7.62
C LYS A 390 35.78 10.24 -8.13
N ARG A 391 34.89 10.52 -9.08
CA ARG A 391 34.63 11.87 -9.61
C ARG A 391 33.15 12.20 -9.51
N LYS A 392 32.84 13.40 -9.01
CA LYS A 392 31.47 13.95 -9.02
C LYS A 392 31.13 14.43 -10.44
N LEU A 393 29.91 14.11 -10.92
CA LEU A 393 29.44 14.48 -12.25
C LEU A 393 28.35 15.56 -12.22
N THR A 394 27.52 15.60 -11.17
CA THR A 394 26.47 16.61 -11.02
C THR A 394 26.68 17.47 -9.79
N THR A 395 26.08 18.66 -9.80
CA THR A 395 25.81 19.47 -8.60
C THR A 395 24.50 20.19 -8.91
N LEU A 396 23.48 19.39 -9.22
CA LEU A 396 22.19 19.86 -9.70
C LEU A 396 21.20 19.86 -8.54
N PRO A 397 20.18 20.73 -8.58
CA PRO A 397 19.17 20.71 -7.53
C PRO A 397 18.31 19.43 -7.58
N GLY A 398 17.72 19.09 -6.43
CA GLY A 398 16.96 17.84 -6.26
C GLY A 398 17.86 16.60 -6.11
N ALA A 399 17.26 15.42 -6.17
CA ALA A 399 18.00 14.16 -6.21
C ALA A 399 18.31 13.77 -7.67
N GLN A 400 19.45 13.14 -7.92
CA GLN A 400 19.76 12.48 -9.19
C GLN A 400 20.02 10.99 -8.94
N THR A 401 19.09 10.15 -9.36
CA THR A 401 19.01 8.73 -9.00
C THR A 401 18.85 7.83 -10.23
N ALA A 402 19.04 6.51 -10.06
CA ALA A 402 18.90 5.51 -11.10
C ALA A 402 19.61 5.83 -12.46
N PRO A 403 20.89 6.25 -12.45
CA PRO A 403 21.54 6.73 -13.65
C PRO A 403 21.89 5.61 -14.65
N ARG A 404 21.88 5.94 -15.95
CA ARG A 404 22.24 5.03 -17.06
C ARG A 404 22.99 5.74 -18.19
N TYR A 405 24.09 5.16 -18.63
CA TYR A 405 24.84 5.67 -19.80
C TYR A 405 24.04 5.49 -21.09
N SER A 406 24.13 6.48 -21.98
CA SER A 406 23.76 6.30 -23.39
C SER A 406 24.68 5.26 -24.05
N PRO A 407 24.24 4.59 -25.13
CA PRO A 407 25.05 3.58 -25.81
C PRO A 407 26.42 4.08 -26.29
N ASP A 408 26.53 5.37 -26.61
CA ASP A 408 27.78 6.03 -27.02
C ASP A 408 28.60 6.63 -25.87
N GLY A 409 28.08 6.58 -24.64
CA GLY A 409 28.74 7.05 -23.42
C GLY A 409 28.85 8.57 -23.29
N LYS A 410 28.21 9.35 -24.17
CA LYS A 410 28.27 10.82 -24.13
C LYS A 410 27.22 11.46 -23.22
N GLN A 411 26.14 10.73 -22.93
CA GLN A 411 25.03 11.22 -22.15
C GLN A 411 24.72 10.25 -21.00
N VAL A 412 24.08 10.77 -19.95
CA VAL A 412 23.56 9.99 -18.84
C VAL A 412 22.08 10.33 -18.64
N ALA A 413 21.22 9.33 -18.72
CA ALA A 413 19.84 9.48 -18.26
C ALA A 413 19.75 9.21 -16.76
N TYR A 414 18.95 9.99 -16.03
CA TYR A 414 18.71 9.82 -14.59
C TYR A 414 17.27 10.22 -14.22
N GLN A 415 16.86 9.91 -12.99
CA GLN A 415 15.55 10.28 -12.44
C GLN A 415 15.69 11.16 -11.20
N ASP A 416 14.82 12.15 -11.05
CA ASP A 416 14.75 12.97 -9.84
C ASP A 416 13.73 12.44 -8.81
N GLN A 417 13.57 13.19 -7.69
CA GLN A 417 12.65 12.83 -6.61
C GLN A 417 11.17 12.76 -7.03
N ASP A 418 10.81 13.42 -8.14
CA ASP A 418 9.44 13.47 -8.66
C ASP A 418 9.23 12.42 -9.78
N GLY A 419 10.23 11.58 -10.04
CA GLY A 419 10.19 10.57 -11.09
C GLY A 419 10.37 11.13 -12.50
N ILE A 420 10.75 12.40 -12.64
CA ILE A 420 11.05 12.98 -13.96
C ILE A 420 12.33 12.36 -14.49
N ALA A 421 12.32 11.91 -15.75
CA ALA A 421 13.51 11.50 -16.45
C ALA A 421 14.23 12.72 -17.06
N TRP A 422 15.54 12.76 -16.84
CA TRP A 422 16.46 13.79 -17.32
C TRP A 422 17.59 13.14 -18.12
N VAL A 423 18.18 13.89 -19.05
CA VAL A 423 19.37 13.51 -19.78
C VAL A 423 20.45 14.57 -19.59
N LEU A 424 21.59 14.17 -19.04
CA LEU A 424 22.78 14.99 -18.83
C LEU A 424 23.77 14.78 -19.98
N ASP A 425 24.16 15.85 -20.66
CA ASP A 425 25.29 15.83 -21.58
C ASP A 425 26.61 15.93 -20.79
N LEU A 426 27.49 14.93 -20.92
CA LEU A 426 28.71 14.83 -20.10
C LEU A 426 29.82 15.80 -20.55
N ALA A 427 29.76 16.33 -21.77
CA ALA A 427 30.75 17.27 -22.27
C ALA A 427 30.47 18.70 -21.78
N THR A 428 29.20 19.08 -21.75
CA THR A 428 28.74 20.43 -21.39
C THR A 428 28.27 20.53 -19.94
N GLY A 429 27.89 19.40 -19.32
CA GLY A 429 27.29 19.37 -17.99
C GLY A 429 25.84 19.86 -17.95
N GLN A 430 25.19 20.00 -19.11
CA GLN A 430 23.83 20.55 -19.21
C GLN A 430 22.77 19.44 -19.09
N PRO A 431 21.82 19.54 -18.13
CA PRO A 431 20.69 18.63 -18.05
C PRO A 431 19.54 19.06 -18.97
N LYS A 432 18.82 18.08 -19.51
CA LYS A 432 17.59 18.26 -20.29
C LYS A 432 16.48 17.39 -19.70
N GLN A 433 15.34 17.98 -19.37
CA GLN A 433 14.13 17.24 -19.00
C GLN A 433 13.57 16.54 -20.24
N VAL A 434 13.21 15.26 -20.13
CA VAL A 434 12.67 14.47 -21.26
C VAL A 434 11.29 13.87 -21.01
N THR A 435 10.79 13.88 -19.77
CA THR A 435 9.41 13.48 -19.44
C THR A 435 8.72 14.53 -18.56
N PRO A 436 7.38 14.51 -18.45
CA PRO A 436 6.70 15.09 -17.31
C PRO A 436 7.06 14.38 -16.00
N THR A 437 6.44 14.84 -14.91
CA THR A 437 6.39 14.11 -13.65
C THR A 437 5.71 12.75 -13.84
N LEU A 438 6.32 11.69 -13.31
CA LEU A 438 5.80 10.33 -13.41
C LEU A 438 5.66 9.73 -12.01
N PHE A 439 4.52 9.09 -11.73
CA PHE A 439 4.31 8.44 -10.44
C PHE A 439 5.12 7.15 -10.33
N GLN A 440 6.28 7.24 -9.68
CA GLN A 440 7.14 6.10 -9.36
C GLN A 440 7.42 5.21 -10.60
N PRO A 441 8.04 5.78 -11.63
CA PRO A 441 8.41 5.02 -12.81
C PRO A 441 9.49 3.99 -12.49
N GLY A 442 9.64 3.02 -13.39
CA GLY A 442 10.82 2.17 -13.46
C GLY A 442 12.01 2.91 -14.04
N ARG A 443 13.15 2.25 -13.99
CA ARG A 443 14.39 2.80 -14.54
C ARG A 443 14.26 3.05 -16.04
N VAL A 444 15.00 4.05 -16.49
CA VAL A 444 15.23 4.31 -17.91
C VAL A 444 16.10 3.22 -18.51
N SER A 445 15.77 2.82 -19.75
CA SER A 445 16.59 1.97 -20.61
C SER A 445 16.78 2.66 -21.94
N TRP A 446 18.03 2.78 -22.39
CA TRP A 446 18.34 3.37 -23.69
C TRP A 446 18.06 2.39 -24.82
N ALA A 447 17.35 2.86 -25.84
CA ALA A 447 17.32 2.17 -27.11
C ALA A 447 18.70 2.29 -27.81
N PRO A 448 19.03 1.33 -28.68
CA PRO A 448 20.32 1.29 -29.38
C PRO A 448 20.61 2.53 -30.24
N ASP A 449 19.57 3.25 -30.67
CA ASP A 449 19.69 4.47 -31.46
C ASP A 449 20.24 5.67 -30.67
N GLY A 450 20.30 5.59 -29.34
CA GLY A 450 20.70 6.67 -28.43
C GLY A 450 19.74 7.87 -28.44
N LYS A 451 18.52 7.70 -28.98
CA LYS A 451 17.50 8.74 -29.15
C LYS A 451 16.18 8.39 -28.48
N THR A 452 15.97 7.13 -28.14
CA THR A 452 14.76 6.66 -27.47
C THR A 452 15.08 6.13 -26.07
N LEU A 453 14.30 6.52 -25.07
CA LEU A 453 14.25 5.87 -23.76
C LEU A 453 13.00 5.00 -23.66
N VAL A 454 13.10 3.89 -22.95
CA VAL A 454 11.95 3.07 -22.56
C VAL A 454 12.00 2.83 -21.07
N LEU A 455 10.87 2.99 -20.39
CA LEU A 455 10.74 2.78 -18.94
C LEU A 455 9.36 2.21 -18.60
N ALA A 456 9.22 1.64 -17.39
CA ALA A 456 7.92 1.20 -16.89
C ALA A 456 7.17 2.38 -16.26
N ALA A 457 5.90 2.61 -16.63
CA ALA A 457 5.07 3.66 -16.05
C ALA A 457 3.63 3.18 -15.85
N VAL A 458 2.93 3.71 -14.84
CA VAL A 458 1.51 3.36 -14.62
C VAL A 458 0.62 4.06 -15.62
N LYS A 459 -0.34 3.34 -16.18
CA LYS A 459 -1.47 3.91 -16.93
C LYS A 459 -2.76 3.51 -16.23
N ALA A 460 -3.44 4.50 -15.64
CA ALA A 460 -4.71 4.29 -14.95
C ALA A 460 -5.83 3.94 -15.93
N PHE A 461 -6.84 3.24 -15.44
CA PHE A 461 -8.06 2.97 -16.22
C PHE A 461 -9.06 4.12 -16.14
N SER A 462 -9.09 4.87 -15.03
CA SER A 462 -10.00 5.99 -14.87
C SER A 462 -9.50 7.07 -13.91
N LYS A 463 -10.03 8.29 -14.01
CA LYS A 463 -9.85 9.38 -13.02
C LYS A 463 -10.49 9.06 -11.68
N ARG A 464 -11.55 8.25 -11.67
CA ARG A 464 -12.27 7.81 -10.46
C ARG A 464 -11.48 6.80 -9.63
N PHE A 465 -10.75 5.88 -10.25
CA PHE A 465 -9.95 4.85 -9.58
C PHE A 465 -8.51 4.85 -10.07
N ARG A 466 -7.56 5.02 -9.14
CA ARG A 466 -6.15 5.23 -9.50
C ARG A 466 -5.45 4.02 -10.10
N GLU A 467 -5.97 2.82 -9.84
CA GLU A 467 -5.35 1.57 -10.26
C GLU A 467 -5.40 1.38 -11.78
N GLY A 468 -4.30 0.83 -12.32
CA GLY A 468 -4.24 0.46 -13.72
C GLY A 468 -3.17 -0.59 -13.99
N THR A 469 -2.47 -0.48 -15.12
CA THR A 469 -1.39 -1.41 -15.47
C THR A 469 -0.06 -0.68 -15.59
N SER A 470 1.03 -1.35 -15.19
CA SER A 470 2.38 -0.87 -15.48
C SER A 470 2.73 -1.24 -16.92
N GLN A 471 2.90 -0.22 -17.76
CA GLN A 471 3.09 -0.30 -19.20
C GLN A 471 4.48 0.18 -19.62
N LEU A 472 4.86 -0.08 -20.88
CA LEU A 472 6.06 0.46 -21.50
C LEU A 472 5.78 1.92 -21.91
N LEU A 473 6.57 2.86 -21.40
CA LEU A 473 6.57 4.24 -21.84
C LEU A 473 7.78 4.45 -22.75
N TYR A 474 7.55 4.73 -24.03
CA TYR A 474 8.59 5.13 -24.98
C TYR A 474 8.71 6.65 -24.97
N VAL A 475 9.93 7.19 -24.96
CA VAL A 475 10.21 8.63 -24.91
C VAL A 475 11.28 8.97 -25.94
N ASP A 476 10.98 9.89 -26.85
CA ASP A 476 11.95 10.45 -27.79
C ASP A 476 12.75 11.56 -27.09
N VAL A 477 14.05 11.36 -26.91
CA VAL A 477 14.94 12.24 -26.16
C VAL A 477 15.10 13.61 -26.85
N VAL A 478 14.92 13.68 -28.16
CA VAL A 478 15.11 14.93 -28.92
C VAL A 478 13.89 15.81 -28.78
N THR A 479 12.70 15.26 -28.98
CA THR A 479 11.43 15.98 -29.05
C THR A 479 10.68 16.03 -27.72
N GLY A 480 10.92 15.07 -26.82
CA GLY A 480 10.14 14.86 -25.59
C GLY A 480 8.81 14.13 -25.81
N ALA A 481 8.50 13.71 -27.04
CA ALA A 481 7.28 12.97 -27.34
C ALA A 481 7.31 11.58 -26.69
N PHE A 482 6.18 11.11 -26.18
CA PHE A 482 6.09 9.80 -25.53
C PHE A 482 4.81 9.03 -25.86
N GLU A 483 4.84 7.72 -25.64
CA GLU A 483 3.72 6.81 -25.93
C GLU A 483 3.70 5.63 -24.94
N TYR A 484 2.49 5.28 -24.48
CA TYR A 484 2.24 4.11 -23.64
C TYR A 484 1.87 2.88 -24.48
N VAL A 485 2.52 1.76 -24.21
CA VAL A 485 2.28 0.47 -24.87
C VAL A 485 2.12 -0.63 -23.83
N GLU A 486 1.03 -1.40 -23.92
CA GLU A 486 0.85 -2.58 -23.08
C GLU A 486 1.95 -3.63 -23.36
N PRO A 487 2.58 -4.23 -22.33
CA PRO A 487 3.60 -5.26 -22.55
C PRO A 487 3.02 -6.50 -23.21
N MET A 488 1.78 -6.83 -22.87
CA MET A 488 0.92 -7.83 -23.51
C MET A 488 -0.53 -7.39 -23.28
N PRO A 489 -1.50 -7.83 -24.11
CA PRO A 489 -2.90 -7.44 -23.97
C PRO A 489 -3.43 -7.64 -22.54
N PHE A 490 -3.83 -6.54 -21.90
CA PHE A 490 -4.35 -6.53 -20.53
C PHE A 490 -3.42 -7.21 -19.50
N ARG A 491 -2.11 -6.99 -19.65
CA ARG A 491 -1.10 -7.42 -18.70
C ARG A 491 -0.29 -6.23 -18.22
N SER A 492 0.25 -6.37 -17.01
CA SER A 492 1.11 -5.39 -16.37
C SER A 492 2.51 -5.96 -16.24
N LEU A 493 3.52 -5.11 -16.40
CA LEU A 493 4.85 -5.38 -15.88
C LEU A 493 4.76 -5.72 -14.39
N ALA A 494 5.58 -6.68 -13.94
CA ALA A 494 5.45 -7.28 -12.61
C ALA A 494 5.73 -6.27 -11.48
N THR A 495 6.71 -5.40 -11.66
CA THR A 495 6.98 -4.23 -10.82
C THR A 495 7.48 -3.09 -11.70
N ARG A 496 7.49 -1.86 -11.19
CA ARG A 496 8.20 -0.72 -11.81
C ARG A 496 9.51 -0.44 -11.06
N GLY A 497 10.14 -1.47 -10.51
CA GLY A 497 11.46 -1.38 -9.91
C GLY A 497 12.54 -1.69 -10.94
N ASP A 498 13.06 -2.92 -10.87
CA ASP A 498 14.20 -3.37 -11.66
C ASP A 498 13.80 -4.39 -12.75
N ASP A 499 12.50 -4.66 -12.92
CA ASP A 499 11.95 -5.75 -13.76
C ASP A 499 11.89 -5.45 -15.27
N GLY A 500 12.62 -4.43 -15.70
CA GLY A 500 12.66 -3.97 -17.08
C GLY A 500 11.58 -2.94 -17.42
N PRO A 501 11.50 -2.52 -18.69
CA PRO A 501 12.16 -3.12 -19.86
C PRO A 501 13.68 -2.89 -19.94
N VAL A 502 14.43 -3.83 -20.52
CA VAL A 502 15.88 -3.74 -20.79
C VAL A 502 16.26 -4.26 -22.18
N PHE A 503 17.11 -3.52 -22.90
CA PHE A 503 17.55 -3.87 -24.26
C PHE A 503 18.73 -4.85 -24.28
N ALA A 504 18.72 -5.75 -25.26
CA ALA A 504 19.89 -6.54 -25.60
C ALA A 504 21.00 -5.63 -26.18
N PRO A 505 22.29 -5.96 -25.95
CA PRO A 505 23.41 -5.17 -26.48
C PRO A 505 23.43 -5.03 -28.00
N ASP A 506 22.87 -6.01 -28.74
CA ASP A 506 22.76 -5.94 -30.20
C ASP A 506 21.56 -5.13 -30.70
N GLY A 507 20.71 -4.69 -29.78
CA GLY A 507 19.54 -3.88 -30.05
C GLY A 507 18.35 -4.60 -30.68
N LYS A 508 18.38 -5.93 -30.79
CA LYS A 508 17.35 -6.70 -31.50
C LYS A 508 16.27 -7.28 -30.60
N HIS A 509 16.46 -7.21 -29.28
CA HIS A 509 15.52 -7.77 -28.32
C HIS A 509 15.32 -6.84 -27.13
N LEU A 510 14.12 -6.91 -26.57
CA LEU A 510 13.75 -6.29 -25.30
C LEU A 510 13.36 -7.41 -24.32
N ALA A 511 13.73 -7.27 -23.04
CA ALA A 511 13.33 -8.18 -21.98
C ALA A 511 12.63 -7.44 -20.85
N PHE A 512 11.64 -8.10 -20.24
CA PHE A 512 10.85 -7.57 -19.13
C PHE A 512 10.15 -8.69 -18.37
N VAL A 513 9.68 -8.42 -17.15
CA VAL A 513 8.96 -9.41 -16.33
C VAL A 513 7.46 -9.15 -16.34
N VAL A 514 6.68 -10.19 -16.63
CA VAL A 514 5.20 -10.21 -16.52
C VAL A 514 4.79 -11.53 -15.89
N GLU A 515 3.78 -11.52 -15.02
CA GLU A 515 3.33 -12.71 -14.28
C GLU A 515 4.47 -13.47 -13.57
N SER A 516 5.44 -12.73 -13.01
CA SER A 516 6.67 -13.26 -12.40
C SER A 516 7.61 -14.02 -13.34
N LEU A 517 7.40 -13.98 -14.65
CA LEU A 517 8.23 -14.67 -15.64
C LEU A 517 8.97 -13.67 -16.51
N LEU A 518 10.21 -14.01 -16.88
CA LEU A 518 11.00 -13.28 -17.86
C LEU A 518 10.45 -13.51 -19.27
N TYR A 519 10.06 -12.44 -19.94
CA TYR A 519 9.69 -12.40 -21.34
C TYR A 519 10.79 -11.74 -22.17
N VAL A 520 10.95 -12.21 -23.41
CA VAL A 520 11.80 -11.60 -24.44
C VAL A 520 10.97 -11.39 -25.69
N VAL A 521 11.15 -10.25 -26.36
CA VAL A 521 10.46 -9.89 -27.60
C VAL A 521 11.46 -9.32 -28.61
N PRO A 522 11.38 -9.69 -29.91
CA PRO A 522 12.20 -9.05 -30.94
C PRO A 522 11.72 -7.62 -31.20
N VAL A 523 12.65 -6.70 -31.43
CA VAL A 523 12.37 -5.28 -31.60
C VAL A 523 13.15 -4.63 -32.73
N ASP A 524 12.63 -3.51 -33.22
CA ASP A 524 13.39 -2.60 -34.08
C ASP A 524 14.35 -1.69 -33.28
N ALA A 525 15.05 -0.78 -33.96
CA ALA A 525 16.03 0.13 -33.34
C ALA A 525 15.44 1.10 -32.30
N ARG A 526 14.12 1.34 -32.33
CA ARG A 526 13.39 2.15 -31.33
C ARG A 526 12.82 1.30 -30.20
N GLY A 527 12.96 -0.03 -30.26
CA GLY A 527 12.37 -0.95 -29.30
C GLY A 527 10.93 -1.34 -29.58
N ARG A 528 10.39 -1.07 -30.77
CA ARG A 528 9.03 -1.47 -31.13
C ARG A 528 8.98 -2.94 -31.48
N PHE A 529 7.92 -3.61 -31.02
CA PHE A 529 7.78 -5.05 -31.17
C PHE A 529 7.65 -5.41 -32.64
N THR A 530 8.51 -6.33 -33.10
CA THR A 530 8.48 -6.90 -34.45
C THR A 530 7.95 -8.33 -34.45
N GLY A 531 7.51 -8.81 -33.27
CA GLY A 531 6.91 -10.12 -33.04
C GLY A 531 6.32 -10.20 -31.63
N GLU A 532 5.85 -11.39 -31.25
CA GLU A 532 5.17 -11.60 -29.97
C GLU A 532 6.16 -11.82 -28.81
N PRO A 533 5.89 -11.27 -27.61
CA PRO A 533 6.65 -11.60 -26.41
C PRO A 533 6.57 -13.08 -26.04
N ARG A 534 7.70 -13.65 -25.63
CA ARG A 534 7.79 -15.07 -25.24
C ARG A 534 8.46 -15.25 -23.88
N ALA A 535 7.82 -16.01 -23.00
CA ALA A 535 8.44 -16.41 -21.74
C ALA A 535 9.67 -17.30 -21.99
N VAL A 536 10.78 -17.00 -21.32
CA VAL A 536 12.06 -17.75 -21.39
C VAL A 536 12.44 -18.37 -20.04
N THR A 537 11.60 -18.20 -19.02
CA THR A 537 11.75 -18.81 -17.69
C THR A 537 10.43 -19.49 -17.27
N SER A 538 10.49 -20.27 -16.20
CA SER A 538 9.32 -20.92 -15.57
C SER A 538 9.29 -20.72 -14.05
N GLU A 539 10.23 -19.95 -13.52
CA GLU A 539 10.41 -19.63 -12.10
C GLU A 539 10.31 -18.12 -11.90
N ALA A 540 10.02 -17.68 -10.68
CA ALA A 540 9.94 -16.26 -10.34
C ALA A 540 11.24 -15.55 -10.76
N THR A 541 11.11 -14.53 -11.60
CA THR A 541 12.22 -13.75 -12.14
C THR A 541 12.08 -12.30 -11.73
N ASP A 542 13.19 -11.68 -11.35
CA ASP A 542 13.32 -10.25 -11.12
C ASP A 542 14.62 -9.72 -11.72
N SER A 543 14.69 -8.41 -11.93
CA SER A 543 15.94 -7.72 -12.31
C SER A 543 16.70 -8.36 -13.50
N PRO A 544 16.08 -8.51 -14.68
CA PRO A 544 16.77 -9.06 -15.84
C PRO A 544 17.91 -8.16 -16.31
N VAL A 545 19.03 -8.77 -16.68
CA VAL A 545 20.23 -8.11 -17.20
C VAL A 545 20.75 -8.91 -18.38
N TRP A 546 21.04 -8.24 -19.51
CA TRP A 546 21.66 -8.89 -20.65
C TRP A 546 23.16 -9.05 -20.45
N LEU A 547 23.70 -10.24 -20.74
CA LEU A 547 25.14 -10.49 -20.77
C LEU A 547 25.71 -10.36 -22.19
N ASP A 548 24.91 -10.79 -23.17
CA ASP A 548 25.21 -10.71 -24.59
C ASP A 548 23.87 -10.69 -25.38
N ALA A 549 23.92 -10.79 -26.71
CA ALA A 549 22.72 -10.78 -27.57
C ALA A 549 21.73 -11.95 -27.34
N ARG A 550 22.12 -13.00 -26.62
CA ARG A 550 21.37 -14.26 -26.45
C ARG A 550 21.26 -14.73 -25.01
N THR A 551 22.04 -14.18 -24.09
CA THR A 551 22.14 -14.66 -22.71
C THR A 551 21.65 -13.59 -21.75
N LEU A 552 20.79 -14.01 -20.82
CA LEU A 552 20.29 -13.15 -19.73
C LEU A 552 20.68 -13.70 -18.37
N LEU A 553 21.00 -12.78 -17.48
CA LEU A 553 21.07 -12.94 -16.04
C LEU A 553 19.77 -12.41 -15.42
N TYR A 554 19.36 -12.98 -14.30
CA TYR A 554 18.23 -12.49 -13.51
C TYR A 554 18.36 -12.95 -12.05
N LEU A 555 17.57 -12.34 -11.17
CA LEU A 555 17.43 -12.78 -9.78
C LEU A 555 16.23 -13.72 -9.62
N HIS A 556 16.43 -14.76 -8.84
CA HIS A 556 15.39 -15.68 -8.37
C HIS A 556 15.67 -16.03 -6.92
N ASN A 557 14.83 -15.55 -6.01
CA ASN A 557 14.89 -15.86 -4.59
C ASN A 557 16.30 -15.70 -3.98
N GLY A 558 16.92 -14.53 -4.24
CA GLY A 558 18.25 -14.18 -3.72
C GLY A 558 19.42 -14.82 -4.47
N ARG A 559 19.16 -15.54 -5.56
CA ARG A 559 20.18 -16.20 -6.38
C ARG A 559 20.28 -15.57 -7.76
N LEU A 560 21.51 -15.41 -8.23
CA LEU A 560 21.78 -15.07 -9.62
C LEU A 560 21.58 -16.29 -10.51
N ARG A 561 20.76 -16.13 -11.54
CA ARG A 561 20.39 -17.18 -12.48
C ARG A 561 20.70 -16.73 -13.89
N ARG A 562 21.09 -17.69 -14.73
CA ARG A 562 21.39 -17.46 -16.14
C ARG A 562 20.55 -18.35 -17.03
N THR A 563 19.95 -17.76 -18.05
CA THR A 563 19.22 -18.43 -19.12
C THR A 563 19.61 -17.87 -20.49
N THR A 564 19.04 -18.41 -21.56
CA THR A 564 19.19 -17.87 -22.92
C THR A 564 17.83 -17.46 -23.48
N ILE A 565 17.84 -16.67 -24.55
CA ILE A 565 16.64 -16.29 -25.30
C ILE A 565 15.88 -17.49 -25.88
N ALA A 566 16.48 -18.70 -25.91
CA ALA A 566 15.80 -19.94 -26.27
C ALA A 566 14.98 -20.54 -25.11
N GLY A 567 15.14 -20.05 -23.89
CA GLY A 567 14.50 -20.60 -22.69
C GLY A 567 15.16 -21.91 -22.24
N THR A 568 16.50 -21.97 -22.33
CA THR A 568 17.25 -23.12 -21.82
C THR A 568 17.08 -23.28 -20.31
N ARG A 569 17.40 -24.47 -19.79
CA ARG A 569 17.34 -24.71 -18.34
C ARG A 569 18.26 -23.72 -17.61
N ALA A 570 17.67 -22.94 -16.70
CA ALA A 570 18.41 -21.96 -15.93
C ALA A 570 19.54 -22.60 -15.11
N THR A 571 20.66 -21.89 -15.03
CA THR A 571 21.83 -22.26 -14.22
C THR A 571 22.07 -21.22 -13.14
N THR A 572 22.50 -21.64 -11.95
CA THR A 572 22.83 -20.70 -10.86
C THR A 572 24.25 -20.22 -11.01
N ILE A 573 24.46 -18.91 -10.95
CA ILE A 573 25.79 -18.31 -10.80
C ILE A 573 26.06 -18.20 -9.31
N ARG A 574 27.17 -18.78 -8.88
CA ARG A 574 27.56 -18.76 -7.47
C ARG A 574 28.14 -17.39 -7.13
N LEU A 575 27.52 -16.73 -6.15
CA LEU A 575 28.02 -15.50 -5.56
C LEU A 575 28.25 -15.75 -4.07
N ASP A 576 29.52 -15.84 -3.65
CA ASP A 576 29.91 -16.14 -2.27
C ASP A 576 29.85 -14.88 -1.38
N LEU A 577 28.70 -14.23 -1.33
CA LEU A 577 28.48 -13.06 -0.49
C LEU A 577 27.78 -13.47 0.81
N THR A 578 28.40 -13.15 1.95
CA THR A 578 27.86 -13.50 3.28
C THR A 578 27.93 -12.31 4.23
N TRP A 579 27.04 -12.30 5.21
CA TRP A 579 27.01 -11.31 6.27
C TRP A 579 26.77 -11.97 7.63
N GLN A 580 27.04 -11.21 8.69
CA GLN A 580 26.76 -11.58 10.07
C GLN A 580 26.31 -10.33 10.84
N ARG A 581 25.46 -10.52 11.84
CA ARG A 581 24.97 -9.42 12.68
C ARG A 581 26.15 -8.76 13.43
N ALA A 582 26.14 -7.43 13.51
CA ALA A 582 27.08 -6.71 14.37
C ALA A 582 26.84 -7.09 15.84
N THR A 583 27.91 -7.25 16.61
CA THR A 583 27.84 -7.55 18.05
C THR A 583 28.57 -6.48 18.83
N ILE A 584 28.08 -6.22 20.03
CA ILE A 584 28.71 -5.37 21.03
C ILE A 584 29.00 -6.28 22.21
N ASN A 585 30.25 -6.30 22.67
CA ASN A 585 30.71 -7.19 23.75
C ASN A 585 31.13 -6.35 24.98
N GLU A 586 30.34 -5.32 25.28
CA GLU A 586 30.61 -4.40 26.36
C GLU A 586 29.58 -4.60 27.48
N HIS A 587 30.07 -4.54 28.72
CA HIS A 587 29.23 -4.42 29.89
C HIS A 587 29.06 -2.94 30.19
N VAL A 588 27.83 -2.43 30.16
CA VAL A 588 27.54 -1.01 30.25
C VAL A 588 26.50 -0.77 31.33
N THR A 589 26.78 0.13 32.27
CA THR A 589 25.81 0.62 33.25
C THR A 589 25.30 2.00 32.84
N ILE A 590 23.98 2.11 32.69
CA ILE A 590 23.28 3.34 32.38
C ILE A 590 22.58 3.82 33.65
N HIS A 591 22.91 5.01 34.14
CA HIS A 591 22.13 5.64 35.21
C HIS A 591 21.00 6.45 34.61
N ALA A 592 19.75 6.03 34.82
CA ALA A 592 18.57 6.76 34.39
C ALA A 592 17.95 7.53 35.57
N GLY A 593 17.69 8.83 35.38
CA GLY A 593 16.95 9.63 36.35
C GLY A 593 15.54 9.11 36.58
N ALA A 594 14.90 8.66 35.51
CA ALA A 594 13.68 7.88 35.54
C ALA A 594 13.65 6.81 34.44
N LEU A 595 12.85 5.77 34.65
CA LEU A 595 12.62 4.67 33.71
C LEU A 595 11.12 4.44 33.55
N TRP A 596 10.66 4.41 32.30
CA TRP A 596 9.43 3.72 31.94
C TRP A 596 9.79 2.36 31.35
N ASP A 597 9.25 1.27 31.91
CA ASP A 597 9.56 -0.10 31.49
C ASP A 597 8.76 -0.59 30.28
N GLY A 598 7.81 0.22 29.78
CA GLY A 598 6.88 -0.13 28.70
C GLY A 598 5.60 -0.84 29.16
N ARG A 599 5.44 -1.14 30.45
CA ARG A 599 4.30 -1.91 30.99
C ARG A 599 3.61 -1.22 32.16
N SER A 600 4.37 -0.63 33.07
CA SER A 600 3.89 0.12 34.22
C SER A 600 3.20 1.42 33.80
N LYS A 601 2.20 1.84 34.59
CA LYS A 601 1.55 3.16 34.46
C LYS A 601 2.32 4.28 35.17
N ALA A 602 3.42 3.95 35.86
CA ALA A 602 4.25 4.90 36.60
C ALA A 602 5.73 4.73 36.23
N LEU A 603 6.52 5.78 36.50
CA LEU A 603 7.97 5.75 36.33
C LEU A 603 8.65 5.16 37.58
N GLU A 604 9.73 4.42 37.35
CA GLU A 604 10.72 4.09 38.37
C GLU A 604 11.82 5.15 38.37
N ASN A 605 12.22 5.68 39.53
CA ASN A 605 13.20 6.76 39.60
C ASN A 605 14.56 6.24 40.08
N ASP A 606 15.62 6.90 39.62
CA ASP A 606 17.00 6.70 40.06
C ASP A 606 17.47 5.23 39.95
N VAL A 607 17.52 4.73 38.72
CA VAL A 607 17.81 3.32 38.43
C VAL A 607 19.05 3.16 37.54
N ASP A 608 19.78 2.07 37.75
CA ASP A 608 20.76 1.53 36.82
C ASP A 608 20.10 0.51 35.89
N ILE A 609 20.30 0.69 34.59
CA ILE A 609 20.05 -0.32 33.56
C ILE A 609 21.42 -0.90 33.18
N VAL A 610 21.62 -2.17 33.49
CA VAL A 610 22.88 -2.87 33.26
C VAL A 610 22.75 -3.70 31.99
N LEU A 611 23.65 -3.49 31.04
CA LEU A 611 23.71 -4.20 29.78
C LEU A 611 24.84 -5.23 29.77
N ASP A 612 24.59 -6.36 29.12
CA ASP A 612 25.62 -7.33 28.73
C ASP A 612 25.52 -7.53 27.21
N GLY A 613 26.44 -6.86 26.50
CA GLY A 613 26.35 -6.66 25.06
C GLY A 613 25.08 -5.94 24.65
N GLY A 614 24.30 -6.53 23.73
CA GLY A 614 23.04 -5.96 23.24
C GLY A 614 21.81 -6.20 24.12
N ARG A 615 21.96 -6.85 25.29
CA ARG A 615 20.84 -7.25 26.16
C ARG A 615 20.85 -6.51 27.48
N ILE A 616 19.67 -6.28 28.04
CA ILE A 616 19.51 -5.81 29.41
C ILE A 616 19.73 -7.00 30.34
N ALA A 617 20.78 -6.95 31.15
CA ALA A 617 21.10 -7.95 32.16
C ALA A 617 20.34 -7.71 33.46
N ALA A 618 20.19 -6.44 33.89
CA ALA A 618 19.48 -6.07 35.11
C ALA A 618 18.90 -4.65 35.04
N VAL A 619 17.85 -4.42 35.83
CA VAL A 619 17.35 -3.09 36.20
C VAL A 619 17.34 -3.06 37.73
N ARG A 620 17.98 -2.06 38.35
CA ARG A 620 18.16 -1.98 39.80
C ARG A 620 18.28 -0.53 40.28
N PRO A 621 18.14 -0.22 41.58
CA PRO A 621 18.43 1.12 42.10
C PRO A 621 19.86 1.56 41.80
N HIS A 622 20.05 2.85 41.48
CA HIS A 622 21.33 3.43 41.09
C HIS A 622 22.42 3.25 42.15
N ARG A 623 23.63 2.86 41.72
CA ARG A 623 24.81 2.76 42.59
C ARG A 623 26.10 3.11 41.85
N GLY A 624 26.90 4.00 42.45
CA GLY A 624 28.26 4.26 41.99
C GLY A 624 28.31 5.11 40.72
N LYS A 625 29.39 4.98 39.95
CA LYS A 625 29.58 5.77 38.73
C LYS A 625 29.08 4.98 37.50
N PRO A 626 28.18 5.53 36.67
CA PRO A 626 27.73 4.88 35.45
C PRO A 626 28.72 5.07 34.29
N ASP A 627 28.59 4.22 33.27
CA ASP A 627 29.27 4.38 31.99
C ASP A 627 28.54 5.39 31.09
N ILE A 628 27.20 5.38 31.16
CA ILE A 628 26.31 6.35 30.49
C ILE A 628 25.49 7.07 31.57
N ASP A 629 25.66 8.38 31.68
CA ASP A 629 24.88 9.22 32.58
C ASP A 629 23.64 9.79 31.88
N ALA A 630 22.47 9.31 32.31
CA ALA A 630 21.15 9.77 31.92
C ALA A 630 20.33 10.21 33.16
N SER A 631 21.00 10.67 34.22
CA SER A 631 20.40 11.12 35.48
C SER A 631 19.39 12.27 35.33
N ALA A 632 19.53 13.08 34.28
CA ALA A 632 18.61 14.17 33.95
C ALA A 632 17.51 13.78 32.94
N MET A 633 17.37 12.50 32.61
CA MET A 633 16.50 12.01 31.54
C MET A 633 15.60 10.86 32.02
N THR A 634 14.52 10.64 31.27
CA THR A 634 13.72 9.44 31.34
C THR A 634 14.18 8.47 30.25
N VAL A 635 14.51 7.23 30.62
CA VAL A 635 14.75 6.14 29.67
C VAL A 635 13.45 5.37 29.45
N MET A 636 13.18 5.00 28.21
CA MET A 636 11.99 4.23 27.82
C MET A 636 12.33 3.22 26.71
N PRO A 637 11.48 2.21 26.44
CA PRO A 637 11.66 1.39 25.25
C PRO A 637 11.66 2.27 24.00
N GLY A 638 12.50 1.93 23.03
CA GLY A 638 12.46 2.56 21.72
C GLY A 638 11.09 2.37 21.06
N LEU A 639 10.67 3.38 20.30
CA LEU A 639 9.40 3.36 19.59
C LEU A 639 9.47 2.45 18.36
N ILE A 640 8.32 1.87 18.02
CA ILE A 640 8.12 1.01 16.86
C ILE A 640 7.13 1.69 15.91
N ASP A 641 7.61 2.05 14.72
CA ASP A 641 6.74 2.47 13.63
C ASP A 641 6.27 1.23 12.86
N ALA A 642 5.04 0.79 13.11
CA ALA A 642 4.53 -0.46 12.55
C ALA A 642 4.11 -0.33 11.08
N HIS A 643 4.10 0.84 10.45
CA HIS A 643 3.74 0.93 9.04
C HIS A 643 4.50 2.09 8.41
N ASN A 644 5.46 1.78 7.56
CA ASN A 644 6.23 2.74 6.78
C ASN A 644 6.73 2.06 5.50
N HIS A 645 7.36 2.81 4.62
CA HIS A 645 7.94 2.34 3.37
C HIS A 645 9.32 2.93 3.17
N TRP A 646 10.37 2.11 3.27
CA TRP A 646 11.75 2.58 3.11
C TRP A 646 12.04 2.98 1.66
N HIS A 647 11.41 2.33 0.69
CA HIS A 647 11.83 2.39 -0.71
C HIS A 647 10.79 3.02 -1.64
N LEU A 648 9.63 3.45 -1.13
CA LEU A 648 8.64 4.24 -1.88
C LEU A 648 9.27 5.52 -2.49
N ARG A 649 10.12 6.21 -1.71
CA ARG A 649 10.98 7.35 -2.13
C ARG A 649 12.45 7.19 -1.71
N GLY A 650 12.84 5.97 -1.33
CA GLY A 650 14.10 5.71 -0.61
C GLY A 650 15.37 6.09 -1.37
N ARG A 651 15.36 6.04 -2.71
CA ARG A 651 16.53 6.47 -3.52
C ARG A 651 16.86 7.95 -3.31
N ALA A 652 15.83 8.79 -3.16
CA ALA A 652 15.97 10.23 -3.00
C ALA A 652 16.28 10.63 -1.55
N TRP A 653 15.78 9.86 -0.58
CA TRP A 653 16.09 10.05 0.85
C TRP A 653 17.49 9.54 1.22
N GLY A 654 17.96 8.44 0.64
CA GLY A 654 19.28 7.89 0.96
C GLY A 654 19.43 7.48 2.44
N ALA A 655 20.62 7.64 3.01
CA ALA A 655 20.93 7.14 4.35
C ALA A 655 20.26 7.97 5.48
N ARG A 656 19.85 9.21 5.20
CA ARG A 656 19.25 10.12 6.21
C ARG A 656 17.95 9.58 6.81
N GLN A 657 17.22 8.75 6.05
CA GLN A 657 15.92 8.21 6.49
C GLN A 657 16.08 7.41 7.78
N GLY A 658 17.06 6.50 7.83
CA GLY A 658 17.40 5.72 9.01
C GLY A 658 17.84 6.58 10.20
N LEU A 659 18.66 7.60 9.94
CA LEU A 659 19.14 8.53 10.97
C LEU A 659 18.00 9.35 11.59
N LEU A 660 17.04 9.76 10.77
CA LEU A 660 15.89 10.56 11.20
C LEU A 660 14.96 9.79 12.12
N TRP A 661 14.64 8.53 11.81
CA TRP A 661 13.87 7.66 12.72
C TRP A 661 14.57 7.52 14.08
N LEU A 662 15.88 7.23 14.08
CA LEU A 662 16.65 7.14 15.31
C LEU A 662 16.67 8.46 16.09
N ALA A 663 16.81 9.60 15.42
CA ALA A 663 16.84 10.91 16.05
C ALA A 663 15.52 11.26 16.78
N TYR A 664 14.43 10.58 16.44
CA TYR A 664 13.12 10.66 17.09
C TYR A 664 12.78 9.44 17.95
N GLY A 665 13.77 8.63 18.33
CA GLY A 665 13.62 7.53 19.29
C GLY A 665 12.94 6.28 18.72
N ILE A 666 12.78 6.19 17.38
CA ILE A 666 12.18 5.05 16.69
C ILE A 666 13.29 4.06 16.39
N THR A 667 13.33 2.95 17.14
CA THR A 667 14.40 1.94 17.06
C THR A 667 14.01 0.73 16.21
N THR A 668 12.74 0.61 15.85
CA THR A 668 12.22 -0.48 15.02
C THR A 668 11.18 0.04 14.04
N THR A 669 11.22 -0.47 12.81
CA THR A 669 10.27 -0.19 11.74
C THR A 669 9.71 -1.50 11.19
N ARG A 670 8.42 -1.49 10.81
CA ARG A 670 7.79 -2.54 10.02
C ARG A 670 7.27 -1.95 8.71
N SER A 671 7.71 -2.49 7.57
CA SER A 671 7.16 -2.13 6.26
C SER A 671 6.19 -3.19 5.72
N PRO A 672 4.92 -2.84 5.48
CA PRO A 672 3.97 -3.70 4.81
C PRO A 672 4.05 -3.63 3.28
N GLY A 673 5.15 -3.11 2.69
CA GLY A 673 5.38 -3.23 1.25
C GLY A 673 6.65 -2.49 0.81
N ASP A 674 7.60 -3.18 0.20
CA ASP A 674 8.78 -2.56 -0.41
C ASP A 674 9.33 -3.45 -1.53
N PRO A 675 10.08 -2.92 -2.52
CA PRO A 675 10.84 -3.72 -3.47
C PRO A 675 11.77 -4.71 -2.74
N VAL A 676 11.62 -6.00 -3.00
CA VAL A 676 12.11 -7.06 -2.10
C VAL A 676 13.63 -7.11 -1.98
N TYR A 677 14.36 -6.87 -3.06
CA TYR A 677 15.83 -6.95 -3.02
C TYR A 677 16.44 -5.73 -2.34
N GLN A 678 15.83 -4.55 -2.52
CA GLN A 678 16.21 -3.34 -1.78
C GLN A 678 15.87 -3.50 -0.29
N MET A 679 14.70 -4.06 0.02
CA MET A 679 14.29 -4.37 1.38
C MET A 679 15.29 -5.31 2.06
N GLN A 680 15.65 -6.44 1.42
CA GLN A 680 16.64 -7.37 1.96
C GLN A 680 18.00 -6.70 2.14
N GLU A 681 18.45 -5.94 1.14
CA GLU A 681 19.76 -5.29 1.21
C GLU A 681 19.85 -4.30 2.38
N THR A 682 18.81 -3.49 2.58
CA THR A 682 18.69 -2.56 3.71
C THR A 682 18.66 -3.31 5.05
N ARG A 683 17.86 -4.37 5.16
CA ARG A 683 17.77 -5.20 6.38
C ARG A 683 19.13 -5.79 6.75
N GLU A 684 19.83 -6.36 5.79
CA GLU A 684 21.13 -6.98 5.99
C GLU A 684 22.21 -5.94 6.33
N ALA A 685 22.17 -4.76 5.70
CA ALA A 685 23.06 -3.63 6.00
C ALA A 685 22.88 -3.10 7.42
N LEU A 686 21.63 -2.88 7.85
CA LEU A 686 21.30 -2.46 9.21
C LEU A 686 21.73 -3.50 10.24
N ALA A 687 21.45 -4.78 9.98
CA ALA A 687 21.79 -5.86 10.90
C ALA A 687 23.31 -6.06 11.04
N ASN A 688 24.09 -5.88 9.97
CA ASN A 688 25.55 -6.00 10.01
C ASN A 688 26.27 -4.70 10.45
N GLY A 689 25.54 -3.58 10.53
CA GLY A 689 26.04 -2.28 10.98
C GLY A 689 26.72 -1.43 9.91
N SER A 690 26.65 -1.81 8.63
CA SER A 690 27.17 -0.97 7.52
C SER A 690 26.24 0.18 7.15
N LEU A 691 24.97 0.12 7.58
CA LEU A 691 24.02 1.23 7.54
C LEU A 691 23.52 1.51 8.96
N ILE A 692 23.33 2.78 9.31
CA ILE A 692 22.80 3.21 10.61
C ILE A 692 21.30 3.49 10.47
N GLY A 693 20.49 2.87 11.33
CA GLY A 693 19.03 3.04 11.34
C GLY A 693 18.34 2.08 12.31
N PRO A 694 17.01 2.13 12.39
CA PRO A 694 16.23 1.21 13.21
C PRO A 694 16.31 -0.24 12.69
N ARG A 695 15.94 -1.21 13.53
CA ARG A 695 15.67 -2.59 13.08
C ARG A 695 14.55 -2.57 12.06
N TYR A 696 14.71 -3.33 10.98
CA TYR A 696 13.77 -3.29 9.85
C TYR A 696 13.13 -4.66 9.60
N PHE A 697 11.84 -4.76 9.94
CA PHE A 697 10.97 -5.87 9.58
C PHE A 697 10.18 -5.50 8.35
N ALA A 698 9.98 -6.44 7.43
CA ALA A 698 9.23 -6.12 6.22
C ALA A 698 8.69 -7.34 5.47
N THR A 699 7.64 -7.10 4.69
CA THR A 699 7.34 -7.88 3.47
C THR A 699 8.15 -7.29 2.31
N GLY A 700 8.35 -8.08 1.25
CA GLY A 700 8.69 -7.53 -0.07
C GLY A 700 7.45 -6.95 -0.75
N GLU A 701 7.32 -7.18 -2.06
CA GLU A 701 6.22 -6.60 -2.84
C GLU A 701 4.85 -7.14 -2.40
N ALA A 702 3.84 -6.27 -2.35
CA ALA A 702 2.50 -6.72 -1.98
C ALA A 702 1.83 -7.48 -3.12
N ILE A 703 1.08 -8.54 -2.78
CA ILE A 703 0.34 -9.34 -3.75
C ILE A 703 -1.01 -8.67 -4.03
N ASP A 704 -1.23 -8.26 -5.27
CA ASP A 704 -2.45 -7.56 -5.70
C ASP A 704 -3.15 -8.30 -6.85
N GLY A 705 -4.27 -7.78 -7.34
CA GLY A 705 -5.05 -8.38 -8.43
C GLY A 705 -4.72 -7.84 -9.81
N SER A 706 -5.78 -7.62 -10.60
CA SER A 706 -5.69 -7.32 -12.03
C SER A 706 -5.18 -5.93 -12.38
N ARG A 707 -5.23 -5.01 -11.41
CA ARG A 707 -4.83 -3.61 -11.56
C ARG A 707 -4.03 -3.23 -10.33
N VAL A 708 -3.01 -2.40 -10.52
CA VAL A 708 -2.05 -1.99 -9.50
C VAL A 708 -1.82 -0.48 -9.56
N PHE A 709 -1.32 0.08 -8.46
CA PHE A 709 -0.97 1.50 -8.40
C PHE A 709 0.51 1.73 -8.14
N TYR A 710 1.05 1.29 -7.00
CA TYR A 710 2.46 1.54 -6.64
C TYR A 710 3.45 0.69 -7.43
N ASN A 711 4.70 1.14 -7.46
CA ASN A 711 5.79 0.49 -8.20
C ASN A 711 6.20 -0.90 -7.65
N PHE A 712 5.85 -1.23 -6.41
CA PHE A 712 6.17 -2.50 -5.74
C PHE A 712 4.96 -3.43 -5.55
N MET A 713 3.92 -3.33 -6.39
CA MET A 713 2.75 -4.22 -6.34
C MET A 713 2.89 -5.34 -7.37
N ARG A 714 2.56 -6.59 -7.00
CA ARG A 714 2.59 -7.77 -7.88
C ARG A 714 1.20 -8.06 -8.43
N PRO A 715 0.91 -7.72 -9.70
CA PRO A 715 -0.40 -7.95 -10.31
C PRO A 715 -0.62 -9.45 -10.50
N THR A 716 -1.50 -10.07 -9.71
CA THR A 716 -1.67 -11.54 -9.67
C THR A 716 -2.99 -11.96 -10.29
N LEU A 717 -2.90 -12.60 -11.46
CA LEU A 717 -4.05 -12.93 -12.29
C LEU A 717 -4.41 -14.43 -12.30
N SER A 718 -3.51 -15.29 -11.81
CA SER A 718 -3.72 -16.75 -11.83
C SER A 718 -3.17 -17.44 -10.58
N LEU A 719 -3.69 -18.63 -10.28
CA LEU A 719 -3.18 -19.48 -9.20
C LEU A 719 -1.73 -19.93 -9.45
N ALA A 720 -1.32 -20.12 -10.71
CA ALA A 720 0.05 -20.48 -11.04
C ALA A 720 1.02 -19.33 -10.72
N GLN A 721 0.61 -18.09 -10.98
CA GLN A 721 1.36 -16.93 -10.58
C GLN A 721 1.37 -16.75 -9.06
N LEU A 722 0.21 -16.90 -8.39
CA LEU A 722 0.14 -16.83 -6.93
C LEU A 722 1.11 -17.81 -6.27
N GLY A 723 1.24 -19.03 -6.80
CA GLY A 723 2.23 -20.00 -6.33
C GLY A 723 3.68 -19.52 -6.45
N ARG A 724 4.02 -18.79 -7.53
CA ARG A 724 5.36 -18.17 -7.69
C ARG A 724 5.56 -17.00 -6.72
N GLU A 725 4.53 -16.21 -6.47
CA GLU A 725 4.61 -15.13 -5.47
C GLU A 725 4.81 -15.69 -4.05
N LEU A 726 4.13 -16.78 -3.70
CA LEU A 726 4.29 -17.47 -2.42
C LEU A 726 5.67 -18.15 -2.27
N ASP A 727 6.26 -18.66 -3.36
CA ASP A 727 7.62 -19.22 -3.35
C ASP A 727 8.68 -18.16 -2.97
N ARG A 728 8.48 -16.90 -3.39
CA ARG A 728 9.37 -15.79 -3.00
C ARG A 728 9.34 -15.49 -1.52
N VAL A 729 8.19 -15.65 -0.85
CA VAL A 729 8.03 -15.33 0.58
C VAL A 729 9.05 -16.08 1.43
N GLU A 730 9.20 -17.39 1.21
CA GLU A 730 10.21 -18.20 1.89
C GLU A 730 11.61 -17.96 1.32
N GLY A 731 11.74 -17.94 -0.01
CA GLY A 731 13.03 -17.80 -0.69
C GLY A 731 13.77 -16.49 -0.41
N LEU A 732 13.03 -15.44 -0.08
CA LEU A 732 13.53 -14.11 0.25
C LEU A 732 13.20 -13.73 1.71
N ALA A 733 12.95 -14.70 2.59
CA ALA A 733 12.85 -14.52 4.04
C ALA A 733 11.99 -13.31 4.49
N TYR A 734 10.74 -13.24 4.03
CA TYR A 734 9.79 -12.21 4.45
C TYR A 734 9.46 -12.37 5.95
N ASP A 735 9.24 -11.26 6.67
CA ASP A 735 8.78 -11.31 8.06
C ASP A 735 7.24 -11.38 8.17
N LEU A 736 6.57 -10.84 7.16
CA LEU A 736 5.12 -10.85 6.98
C LEU A 736 4.79 -10.83 5.49
N VAL A 737 3.52 -11.00 5.13
CA VAL A 737 3.03 -10.79 3.76
C VAL A 737 1.98 -9.69 3.75
N LYS A 738 1.98 -8.88 2.70
CA LYS A 738 0.90 -7.93 2.41
C LYS A 738 0.12 -8.38 1.19
N THR A 739 -1.19 -8.33 1.28
CA THR A 739 -2.07 -8.36 0.10
C THR A 739 -2.78 -7.03 -0.08
N TYR A 740 -3.24 -6.76 -1.30
CA TYR A 740 -3.67 -5.41 -1.67
C TYR A 740 -5.05 -5.35 -2.33
N VAL A 741 -5.43 -4.13 -2.76
CA VAL A 741 -6.81 -3.70 -2.90
C VAL A 741 -7.60 -4.39 -4.00
N ARG A 742 -6.97 -4.92 -5.03
CA ARG A 742 -7.61 -5.61 -6.14
C ARG A 742 -7.45 -7.13 -6.05
N LEU A 743 -6.82 -7.70 -5.01
CA LEU A 743 -6.68 -9.15 -4.92
C LEU A 743 -8.06 -9.82 -4.69
N PRO A 744 -8.51 -10.75 -5.56
CA PRO A 744 -9.78 -11.46 -5.36
C PRO A 744 -9.82 -12.20 -4.01
N ILE A 745 -11.00 -12.26 -3.38
CA ILE A 745 -11.14 -12.84 -2.04
C ILE A 745 -10.74 -14.33 -2.00
N GLU A 746 -10.97 -15.07 -3.09
CA GLU A 746 -10.50 -16.46 -3.19
C GLU A 746 -8.97 -16.56 -3.17
N TYR A 747 -8.26 -15.61 -3.79
CA TYR A 747 -6.80 -15.58 -3.76
C TYR A 747 -6.32 -15.13 -2.38
N GLN A 748 -6.98 -14.14 -1.77
CA GLN A 748 -6.74 -13.73 -0.37
C GLN A 748 -6.80 -14.93 0.59
N ARG A 749 -7.88 -15.72 0.52
CA ARG A 749 -8.07 -16.92 1.35
C ARG A 749 -6.91 -17.92 1.21
N ARG A 750 -6.46 -18.17 -0.02
CA ARG A 750 -5.33 -19.07 -0.29
C ARG A 750 -4.01 -18.52 0.22
N THR A 751 -3.78 -17.22 0.06
CA THR A 751 -2.59 -16.56 0.57
C THR A 751 -2.53 -16.64 2.10
N ILE A 752 -3.63 -16.33 2.81
CA ILE A 752 -3.69 -16.45 4.28
C ILE A 752 -3.31 -17.88 4.72
N ALA A 753 -3.95 -18.90 4.14
CA ALA A 753 -3.67 -20.29 4.48
C ALA A 753 -2.21 -20.69 4.24
N ALA A 754 -1.60 -20.25 3.12
CA ALA A 754 -0.21 -20.55 2.80
C ALA A 754 0.76 -19.83 3.74
N VAL A 755 0.52 -18.55 4.04
CA VAL A 755 1.38 -17.73 4.91
C VAL A 755 1.36 -18.23 6.35
N HIS A 756 0.19 -18.66 6.85
CA HIS A 756 0.08 -19.30 8.16
C HIS A 756 0.82 -20.65 8.22
N GLN A 757 0.84 -21.43 7.14
CA GLN A 757 1.63 -22.67 7.08
C GLN A 757 3.14 -22.41 7.14
N LEU A 758 3.60 -21.27 6.62
CA LEU A 758 4.99 -20.80 6.77
C LEU A 758 5.27 -20.29 8.20
N GLY A 759 4.23 -20.10 9.02
CA GLY A 759 4.33 -19.53 10.37
C GLY A 759 4.56 -18.02 10.36
N LEU A 760 4.06 -17.33 9.34
CA LEU A 760 4.14 -15.87 9.19
C LEU A 760 2.75 -15.24 9.35
N GLN A 761 2.71 -13.92 9.46
CA GLN A 761 1.47 -13.13 9.51
C GLN A 761 1.19 -12.43 8.20
N LEU A 762 -0.07 -12.06 8.00
CA LEU A 762 -0.53 -11.31 6.82
C LEU A 762 -1.41 -10.12 7.20
N SER A 763 -1.22 -8.99 6.52
CA SER A 763 -2.16 -7.85 6.57
C SER A 763 -2.66 -7.39 5.20
N SER A 764 -3.70 -6.55 5.20
CA SER A 764 -4.31 -5.93 4.01
C SER A 764 -5.08 -4.65 4.36
N HIS A 765 -5.95 -4.13 3.49
CA HIS A 765 -6.76 -2.91 3.69
C HIS A 765 -8.23 -3.18 4.03
N TYR A 766 -8.62 -4.44 4.23
CA TYR A 766 -10.02 -4.81 4.40
C TYR A 766 -10.27 -5.49 5.75
N LEU A 767 -11.40 -5.17 6.36
CA LEU A 767 -11.83 -5.80 7.61
C LEU A 767 -12.55 -7.12 7.32
N TYR A 768 -13.70 -7.06 6.67
CA TYR A 768 -14.54 -8.23 6.40
C TYR A 768 -14.59 -8.49 4.88
N PRO A 769 -14.54 -9.77 4.43
CA PRO A 769 -14.47 -11.01 5.21
C PRO A 769 -13.06 -11.40 5.65
N ALA A 770 -12.06 -10.54 5.46
CA ALA A 770 -10.66 -10.90 5.67
C ALA A 770 -10.36 -11.37 7.11
N GLU A 771 -10.97 -10.76 8.13
CA GLU A 771 -10.86 -11.23 9.51
C GLU A 771 -11.40 -12.65 9.67
N HIS A 772 -12.56 -12.95 9.06
CA HIS A 772 -13.20 -14.27 9.10
C HIS A 772 -12.33 -15.31 8.38
N LEU A 773 -11.67 -14.93 7.28
CA LEU A 773 -10.70 -15.77 6.59
C LEU A 773 -9.40 -16.00 7.39
N GLY A 774 -9.25 -15.33 8.54
CA GLY A 774 -8.14 -15.51 9.47
C GLY A 774 -7.01 -14.49 9.32
N MET A 775 -7.18 -13.40 8.57
CA MET A 775 -6.14 -12.37 8.40
C MET A 775 -5.72 -11.76 9.76
N ASP A 776 -4.43 -11.47 9.93
CA ASP A 776 -3.84 -11.09 11.23
C ASP A 776 -3.94 -9.60 11.54
N GLY A 777 -3.98 -8.74 10.52
CA GLY A 777 -4.08 -7.30 10.70
C GLY A 777 -4.68 -6.57 9.51
N MET A 778 -5.38 -5.47 9.79
CA MET A 778 -5.76 -4.47 8.80
C MET A 778 -4.87 -3.22 8.95
N GLU A 779 -4.41 -2.69 7.83
CA GLU A 779 -3.79 -1.38 7.77
C GLU A 779 -4.83 -0.30 7.43
N HIS A 780 -4.63 0.88 8.00
CA HIS A 780 -5.44 2.10 7.93
C HIS A 780 -6.79 2.00 8.67
N THR A 781 -7.35 3.14 9.12
CA THR A 781 -8.74 3.24 9.59
C THR A 781 -9.73 3.12 8.44
N GLY A 782 -9.35 3.65 7.29
CA GLY A 782 -9.96 3.50 5.97
C GLY A 782 -8.91 3.90 4.93
N ALA A 783 -8.83 3.15 3.85
CA ALA A 783 -7.90 3.40 2.76
C ALA A 783 -8.58 3.20 1.41
N THR A 784 -7.85 3.43 0.32
CA THR A 784 -8.30 3.06 -1.02
C THR A 784 -8.86 1.65 -1.00
N ASN A 785 -10.03 1.49 -1.61
CA ASN A 785 -10.78 0.25 -1.63
C ASN A 785 -11.34 0.07 -3.03
N ARG A 786 -11.33 -1.18 -3.53
CA ARG A 786 -11.90 -1.53 -4.84
C ARG A 786 -13.36 -1.07 -5.01
N LEU A 787 -14.11 -0.89 -3.92
CA LEU A 787 -15.49 -0.42 -3.91
C LEU A 787 -15.64 1.08 -4.19
N GLY A 788 -14.58 1.88 -3.97
CA GLY A 788 -14.62 3.35 -4.04
C GLY A 788 -15.13 4.03 -2.77
N TYR A 789 -15.25 3.27 -1.69
CA TYR A 789 -15.58 3.68 -0.33
C TYR A 789 -15.14 2.59 0.65
N SER A 790 -15.07 2.91 1.96
CA SER A 790 -14.69 1.94 3.00
C SER A 790 -15.90 1.35 3.74
N HIS A 791 -15.80 0.12 4.25
CA HIS A 791 -16.75 -0.44 5.23
C HIS A 791 -16.27 -0.32 6.68
N THR A 792 -15.15 0.37 6.92
CA THR A 792 -14.61 0.59 8.28
C THR A 792 -14.80 2.01 8.78
N VAL A 793 -14.98 2.95 7.86
CA VAL A 793 -15.16 4.36 8.19
C VAL A 793 -16.05 5.05 7.16
N SER A 794 -16.96 5.91 7.62
CA SER A 794 -17.79 6.74 6.76
C SER A 794 -17.00 7.87 6.11
N ARG A 795 -17.60 8.56 5.14
CA ARG A 795 -17.02 9.78 4.52
C ARG A 795 -16.80 10.92 5.53
N LEU A 796 -17.44 10.86 6.70
CA LEU A 796 -17.22 11.79 7.82
C LEU A 796 -16.24 11.26 8.88
N GLY A 797 -15.51 10.18 8.57
CA GLY A 797 -14.46 9.67 9.44
C GLY A 797 -14.97 8.83 10.62
N ARG A 798 -16.24 8.38 10.62
CA ARG A 798 -16.87 7.68 11.75
C ARG A 798 -16.93 6.17 11.52
N ALA A 799 -16.72 5.40 12.59
CA ALA A 799 -16.90 3.95 12.60
C ALA A 799 -18.05 3.53 13.53
N TYR A 800 -18.83 2.53 13.09
CA TYR A 800 -20.02 2.05 13.79
C TYR A 800 -19.78 0.71 14.47
N ALA A 801 -20.80 0.18 15.17
CA ALA A 801 -20.65 -1.00 16.00
C ALA A 801 -20.22 -2.25 15.24
N ASP A 802 -20.52 -2.38 13.94
CA ASP A 802 -20.01 -3.48 13.10
C ASP A 802 -18.48 -3.54 13.12
N VAL A 803 -17.84 -2.41 12.88
CA VAL A 803 -16.38 -2.29 12.80
C VAL A 803 -15.75 -2.61 14.15
N ILE A 804 -16.24 -1.97 15.22
CA ILE A 804 -15.72 -2.17 16.57
C ILE A 804 -15.90 -3.62 17.02
N THR A 805 -17.07 -4.20 16.74
CA THR A 805 -17.39 -5.59 17.11
C THR A 805 -16.48 -6.57 16.40
N LEU A 806 -16.27 -6.42 15.09
CA LEU A 806 -15.43 -7.33 14.32
C LEU A 806 -13.96 -7.29 14.77
N PHE A 807 -13.40 -6.11 15.05
CA PHE A 807 -12.02 -6.01 15.58
C PHE A 807 -11.89 -6.62 16.99
N THR A 808 -12.82 -6.30 17.89
CA THR A 808 -12.75 -6.78 19.29
C THR A 808 -13.04 -8.27 19.42
N ARG A 809 -13.91 -8.83 18.58
CA ARG A 809 -14.23 -10.28 18.57
C ARG A 809 -13.16 -11.11 17.87
N SER A 810 -12.61 -10.61 16.76
CA SER A 810 -11.61 -11.36 15.99
C SER A 810 -10.23 -11.31 16.64
N GLY A 811 -9.88 -10.23 17.33
CA GLY A 811 -8.52 -9.98 17.79
C GLY A 811 -7.53 -9.62 16.68
N MET A 812 -8.03 -9.39 15.45
CA MET A 812 -7.24 -8.83 14.35
C MET A 812 -6.70 -7.45 14.74
N SER A 813 -5.44 -7.14 14.38
CA SER A 813 -4.90 -5.81 14.67
C SER A 813 -5.43 -4.74 13.70
N VAL A 814 -5.42 -3.49 14.13
CA VAL A 814 -5.55 -2.33 13.25
C VAL A 814 -4.33 -1.42 13.39
N THR A 815 -3.71 -1.07 12.26
CA THR A 815 -2.69 -0.02 12.19
C THR A 815 -3.31 1.23 11.58
N PRO A 816 -3.70 2.25 12.34
CA PRO A 816 -4.63 3.26 11.84
C PRO A 816 -4.05 4.27 10.87
N THR A 817 -2.72 4.52 10.91
CA THR A 817 -2.02 5.53 10.08
C THR A 817 -2.81 6.83 9.99
N LEU A 818 -2.90 7.60 11.08
CA LEU A 818 -3.77 8.77 11.16
C LEU A 818 -3.20 9.91 10.30
N PHE A 819 -3.41 9.86 8.98
CA PHE A 819 -2.94 10.86 8.01
C PHE A 819 -3.41 12.26 8.33
N ASN A 820 -4.60 12.40 8.94
CA ASN A 820 -5.11 13.72 9.35
C ASN A 820 -4.37 14.30 10.58
N SER A 821 -3.39 13.58 11.14
CA SER A 821 -2.57 14.02 12.28
C SER A 821 -1.62 15.18 11.96
N THR A 822 -1.54 15.63 10.69
CA THR A 822 -0.94 16.93 10.31
C THR A 822 -1.49 18.08 11.14
N MET A 823 -2.75 17.98 11.61
CA MET A 823 -3.33 18.97 12.54
C MET A 823 -2.53 19.11 13.84
N ALA A 824 -1.80 18.07 14.29
CA ALA A 824 -0.92 18.17 15.44
C ALA A 824 0.27 19.12 15.19
N HIS A 825 0.72 19.29 13.94
CA HIS A 825 1.73 20.30 13.58
C HIS A 825 1.17 21.72 13.54
N VAL A 826 -0.13 21.86 13.21
CA VAL A 826 -0.85 23.14 13.28
C VAL A 826 -1.02 23.56 14.74
N ASP A 827 -1.45 22.63 15.60
CA ASP A 827 -1.71 22.88 17.01
C ASP A 827 -0.41 23.05 17.81
N ASP A 828 0.67 22.35 17.42
CA ASP A 828 2.00 22.44 18.03
C ASP A 828 3.11 22.30 16.95
N PRO A 829 3.78 23.41 16.55
CA PRO A 829 4.78 23.40 15.50
C PRO A 829 6.15 22.85 15.95
N SER A 830 6.30 22.37 17.18
CA SER A 830 7.60 21.93 17.73
C SER A 830 8.31 20.87 16.88
N LEU A 831 7.58 19.93 16.27
CA LEU A 831 8.16 18.91 15.39
C LEU A 831 8.60 19.49 14.03
N LEU A 832 7.90 20.53 13.55
CA LEU A 832 8.21 21.22 12.30
C LEU A 832 9.48 22.06 12.43
N THR A 833 9.61 22.78 13.54
CA THR A 833 10.73 23.71 13.79
C THR A 833 11.95 23.03 14.41
N ASP A 834 11.86 21.74 14.74
CA ASP A 834 12.95 20.99 15.34
C ASP A 834 14.18 20.92 14.41
N ARG A 835 15.38 21.09 15.00
CA ARG A 835 16.65 21.00 14.27
C ARG A 835 16.87 19.65 13.58
N ARG A 836 16.28 18.56 14.08
CA ARG A 836 16.34 17.23 13.48
C ARG A 836 15.56 17.18 12.18
N THR A 837 14.34 17.74 12.18
CA THR A 837 13.48 17.85 11.00
C THR A 837 14.13 18.75 9.95
N THR A 838 14.48 19.98 10.33
CA THR A 838 15.04 20.98 9.39
C THR A 838 16.38 20.59 8.78
N ARG A 839 17.11 19.65 9.40
CA ARG A 839 18.44 19.20 8.94
C ARG A 839 18.42 17.88 8.20
N LEU A 840 17.55 16.93 8.58
CA LEU A 840 17.53 15.59 7.97
C LEU A 840 16.44 15.42 6.91
N PHE A 841 15.42 16.28 6.86
CA PHE A 841 14.52 16.28 5.71
C PHE A 841 15.29 16.76 4.47
N PRO A 842 15.17 16.08 3.31
CA PRO A 842 15.51 16.70 2.04
C PRO A 842 14.77 18.03 1.90
N SER A 843 15.41 19.04 1.30
CA SER A 843 14.85 20.40 1.25
C SER A 843 13.47 20.48 0.58
N TRP A 844 13.21 19.65 -0.43
CA TRP A 844 11.91 19.56 -1.08
C TRP A 844 10.83 18.89 -0.22
N GLU A 845 11.18 17.86 0.58
CA GLU A 845 10.25 17.23 1.53
C GLU A 845 9.93 18.18 2.68
N TYR A 846 10.92 18.95 3.16
CA TYR A 846 10.68 19.96 4.18
C TYR A 846 9.77 21.09 3.65
N ALA A 847 9.98 21.54 2.41
CA ALA A 847 9.10 22.52 1.78
C ALA A 847 7.68 21.98 1.58
N ALA A 848 7.53 20.71 1.16
CA ALA A 848 6.23 20.05 1.02
C ALA A 848 5.48 19.97 2.36
N LEU A 849 6.18 19.57 3.43
CA LEU A 849 5.63 19.58 4.80
C LEU A 849 5.18 20.98 5.23
N GLN A 850 5.96 22.03 4.93
CA GLN A 850 5.56 23.41 5.23
C GLN A 850 4.28 23.79 4.48
N THR A 851 4.20 23.49 3.18
CA THR A 851 2.99 23.74 2.39
C THR A 851 1.79 22.97 2.94
N GLU A 852 1.96 21.69 3.28
CA GLU A 852 0.92 20.84 3.86
C GLU A 852 0.34 21.45 5.14
N VAL A 853 1.21 21.89 6.06
CA VAL A 853 0.81 22.53 7.33
C VAL A 853 0.12 23.88 7.10
N GLU A 854 0.59 24.70 6.15
CA GLU A 854 -0.09 25.95 5.81
C GLU A 854 -1.47 25.71 5.18
N THR A 855 -1.62 24.70 4.32
CA THR A 855 -2.93 24.31 3.77
C THR A 855 -3.87 23.83 4.87
N ALA A 856 -3.37 23.04 5.83
CA ALA A 856 -4.14 22.54 6.96
C ALA A 856 -4.64 23.65 7.92
N LYS A 857 -4.01 24.83 7.93
CA LYS A 857 -4.52 26.02 8.66
C LYS A 857 -5.73 26.67 7.99
N GLY A 858 -5.94 26.43 6.70
CA GLY A 858 -7.04 26.99 5.93
C GLY A 858 -8.41 26.34 6.21
N PRO A 859 -9.45 26.69 5.43
CA PRO A 859 -10.81 26.17 5.62
C PRO A 859 -10.94 24.65 5.56
N ALA A 860 -10.08 23.98 4.78
CA ALA A 860 -10.02 22.51 4.70
C ALA A 860 -9.67 21.85 6.05
N GLY A 861 -8.93 22.55 6.91
CA GLY A 861 -8.53 22.08 8.24
C GLY A 861 -9.69 21.73 9.17
N ALA A 862 -10.86 22.36 9.00
CA ALA A 862 -12.06 22.03 9.77
C ALA A 862 -12.56 20.61 9.47
N THR A 863 -12.56 20.22 8.19
CA THR A 863 -12.91 18.87 7.77
C THR A 863 -11.86 17.87 8.23
N THR A 864 -10.57 18.17 8.02
CA THR A 864 -9.44 17.32 8.47
C THR A 864 -9.51 17.03 9.98
N ARG A 865 -9.82 18.05 10.79
CA ARG A 865 -9.96 17.90 12.25
C ARG A 865 -11.15 17.01 12.63
N ALA A 866 -12.28 17.12 11.94
CA ALA A 866 -13.45 16.28 12.18
C ALA A 866 -13.18 14.81 11.80
N LEU A 867 -12.52 14.56 10.66
CA LEU A 867 -12.10 13.23 10.24
C LEU A 867 -11.13 12.60 11.25
N LEU A 868 -10.13 13.37 11.69
CA LEU A 868 -9.17 12.94 12.71
C LEU A 868 -9.89 12.54 14.00
N ALA A 869 -10.86 13.32 14.46
CA ALA A 869 -11.60 13.02 15.68
C ALA A 869 -12.37 11.69 15.58
N GLY A 870 -13.06 11.43 14.46
CA GLY A 870 -13.76 10.17 14.24
C GLY A 870 -12.82 8.96 14.13
N ASN A 871 -11.66 9.15 13.48
CA ASN A 871 -10.63 8.11 13.37
C ASN A 871 -10.00 7.78 14.73
N VAL A 872 -9.74 8.79 15.58
CA VAL A 872 -9.26 8.59 16.95
C VAL A 872 -10.32 7.92 17.83
N ASP A 873 -11.60 8.27 17.69
CA ASP A 873 -12.71 7.60 18.39
C ASP A 873 -12.79 6.11 18.04
N MET A 874 -12.70 5.77 16.75
CA MET A 874 -12.68 4.37 16.29
C MET A 874 -11.58 3.58 17.00
N VAL A 875 -10.33 4.06 16.96
CA VAL A 875 -9.20 3.32 17.55
C VAL A 875 -9.28 3.29 19.07
N LEU A 876 -9.82 4.33 19.72
CA LEU A 876 -10.03 4.36 21.16
C LEU A 876 -11.03 3.29 21.61
N ARG A 877 -12.17 3.19 20.89
CA ARG A 877 -13.22 2.19 21.14
C ARG A 877 -12.71 0.77 20.88
N ILE A 878 -11.90 0.56 19.84
CA ILE A 878 -11.24 -0.73 19.59
C ILE A 878 -10.29 -1.06 20.75
N HIS A 879 -9.39 -0.14 21.11
CA HIS A 879 -8.39 -0.34 22.16
C HIS A 879 -9.03 -0.67 23.52
N ARG A 880 -9.97 0.16 23.98
CA ARG A 880 -10.67 -0.04 25.27
C ARG A 880 -11.66 -1.20 25.22
N GLY A 881 -12.11 -1.59 24.03
CA GLY A 881 -12.89 -2.82 23.79
C GLY A 881 -12.06 -4.10 23.79
N GLY A 882 -10.74 -4.03 23.98
CA GLY A 882 -9.84 -5.19 24.02
C GLY A 882 -9.26 -5.60 22.66
N GLY A 883 -9.50 -4.82 21.59
CA GLY A 883 -8.87 -5.00 20.29
C GLY A 883 -7.40 -4.55 20.27
N LEU A 884 -6.65 -5.00 19.26
CA LEU A 884 -5.21 -4.73 19.14
C LEU A 884 -4.94 -3.53 18.21
N VAL A 885 -4.68 -2.36 18.80
CA VAL A 885 -4.25 -1.16 18.06
C VAL A 885 -2.73 -1.05 18.08
N ILE A 886 -2.11 -0.91 16.91
CA ILE A 886 -0.66 -0.69 16.74
C ILE A 886 -0.44 0.61 15.96
N ALA A 887 0.47 1.47 16.37
CA ALA A 887 0.74 2.73 15.70
C ALA A 887 1.67 2.53 14.50
N GLY A 888 1.39 3.23 13.41
CA GLY A 888 2.19 3.28 12.20
C GLY A 888 1.84 4.54 11.41
N THR A 889 2.66 4.89 10.43
CA THR A 889 2.63 6.22 9.80
C THR A 889 2.28 6.21 8.32
N ASP A 890 2.58 5.13 7.63
CA ASP A 890 2.64 5.04 6.17
C ASP A 890 3.65 6.01 5.52
N ALA A 891 4.67 6.46 6.28
CA ALA A 891 5.69 7.34 5.74
C ALA A 891 6.50 6.66 4.62
N PRO A 892 6.84 7.35 3.50
CA PRO A 892 6.79 8.79 3.27
C PRO A 892 5.51 9.27 2.55
N LEU A 893 4.39 8.53 2.61
CA LEU A 893 3.08 9.11 2.24
C LEU A 893 2.62 10.09 3.31
N ASP A 894 2.87 9.77 4.57
CA ASP A 894 2.95 10.74 5.67
C ASP A 894 4.42 11.12 5.93
N ASN A 895 4.69 11.98 6.91
CA ASN A 895 5.99 12.58 7.15
C ASN A 895 6.91 11.65 7.94
N VAL A 896 8.11 11.33 7.41
CA VAL A 896 9.05 10.37 8.03
C VAL A 896 9.39 10.75 9.47
N ALA A 897 9.27 9.77 10.37
CA ALA A 897 9.52 9.84 11.82
C ALA A 897 8.60 10.76 12.64
N ILE A 898 8.38 12.01 12.21
CA ILE A 898 7.61 12.99 12.98
C ILE A 898 6.11 12.66 13.04
N SER A 899 5.59 11.98 12.01
CA SER A 899 4.19 11.55 11.96
C SER A 899 3.85 10.55 13.06
N LEU A 900 4.77 9.68 13.49
CA LEU A 900 4.49 8.77 14.62
C LEU A 900 4.21 9.56 15.89
N HIS A 901 4.99 10.60 16.15
CA HIS A 901 4.76 11.51 17.28
C HIS A 901 3.48 12.34 17.11
N ALA A 902 3.16 12.77 15.90
CA ALA A 902 1.90 13.46 15.59
C ALA A 902 0.67 12.55 15.81
N ASN A 903 0.75 11.28 15.43
CA ASN A 903 -0.24 10.24 15.70
C ASN A 903 -0.47 10.09 17.21
N LEU A 904 0.60 9.92 18.00
CA LEU A 904 0.51 9.79 19.46
C LEU A 904 -0.11 11.03 20.13
N ARG A 905 0.29 12.23 19.71
CA ARG A 905 -0.30 13.49 20.19
C ARG A 905 -1.78 13.59 19.85
N SER A 906 -2.17 13.18 18.65
CA SER A 906 -3.56 13.18 18.20
C SER A 906 -4.42 12.18 18.96
N MET A 907 -3.89 10.99 19.26
CA MET A 907 -4.55 10.00 20.11
C MET A 907 -4.83 10.56 21.50
N VAL A 908 -3.83 11.21 22.13
CA VAL A 908 -4.01 11.82 23.46
C VAL A 908 -5.01 12.98 23.43
N ALA A 909 -4.94 13.84 22.41
CA ALA A 909 -5.91 14.91 22.22
C ALA A 909 -7.35 14.38 22.05
N GLY A 910 -7.52 13.19 21.45
CA GLY A 910 -8.81 12.52 21.29
C GLY A 910 -9.20 11.56 22.43
N GLY A 911 -8.49 11.55 23.57
CA GLY A 911 -8.94 10.89 24.80
C GLY A 911 -8.17 9.64 25.24
N PHE A 912 -7.09 9.27 24.53
CA PHE A 912 -6.11 8.34 25.09
C PHE A 912 -5.35 9.00 26.25
N THR A 913 -5.00 8.22 27.26
CA THR A 913 -3.93 8.61 28.18
C THR A 913 -2.56 8.51 27.47
N PRO A 914 -1.53 9.26 27.88
CA PRO A 914 -0.18 9.10 27.31
C PRO A 914 0.33 7.66 27.42
N TYR A 915 0.02 6.94 28.51
CA TYR A 915 0.30 5.52 28.66
C TYR A 915 -0.37 4.67 27.57
N GLU A 916 -1.69 4.78 27.39
CA GLU A 916 -2.42 4.01 26.36
C GLU A 916 -1.82 4.30 24.97
N ALA A 917 -1.59 5.57 24.63
CA ALA A 917 -1.01 5.97 23.35
C ALA A 917 0.39 5.35 23.15
N LEU A 918 1.30 5.46 24.12
CA LEU A 918 2.65 4.91 24.02
C LEU A 918 2.66 3.39 23.86
N THR A 919 1.73 2.65 24.48
CA THR A 919 1.65 1.20 24.29
C THR A 919 1.37 0.80 22.84
N THR A 920 0.65 1.65 22.08
CA THR A 920 0.41 1.43 20.64
C THR A 920 1.68 1.53 19.81
N ALA A 921 2.71 2.25 20.26
CA ALA A 921 3.99 2.43 19.58
C ALA A 921 5.15 1.68 20.26
N THR A 922 4.88 0.79 21.22
CA THR A 922 5.91 0.01 21.93
C THR A 922 5.47 -1.44 22.08
N HIS A 923 4.72 -1.76 23.15
CA HIS A 923 4.35 -3.11 23.51
C HIS A 923 3.44 -3.79 22.48
N ASN A 924 2.41 -3.10 21.97
CA ASN A 924 1.43 -3.70 21.06
C ASN A 924 2.05 -4.16 19.72
N PRO A 925 2.85 -3.33 19.01
CA PRO A 925 3.51 -3.77 17.78
C PRO A 925 4.57 -4.85 18.06
N ALA A 926 5.27 -4.80 19.21
CA ALA A 926 6.16 -5.89 19.62
C ALA A 926 5.40 -7.20 19.81
N LYS A 927 4.20 -7.17 20.43
CA LYS A 927 3.31 -8.33 20.56
C LYS A 927 2.84 -8.86 19.21
N TRP A 928 2.49 -7.96 18.29
CA TRP A 928 2.10 -8.38 16.94
C TRP A 928 3.25 -9.16 16.28
N LEU A 929 4.48 -8.65 16.37
CA LEU A 929 5.70 -9.29 15.85
C LEU A 929 6.20 -10.51 16.65
N GLN A 930 5.51 -10.92 17.73
CA GLN A 930 5.96 -11.99 18.67
C GLN A 930 7.32 -11.70 19.33
N LEU A 931 7.53 -10.44 19.71
CA LEU A 931 8.74 -9.89 20.32
C LEU A 931 8.43 -9.09 21.61
N GLU A 932 7.25 -9.20 22.20
CA GLU A 932 6.79 -8.45 23.39
C GLU A 932 7.61 -8.66 24.67
N ASP A 933 8.45 -9.70 24.69
CA ASP A 933 9.41 -9.97 25.76
C ASP A 933 10.82 -9.51 25.43
N LYS A 934 11.06 -9.04 24.21
CA LYS A 934 12.37 -8.62 23.69
C LYS A 934 12.44 -7.15 23.27
N LEU A 935 11.35 -6.59 22.74
CA LEU A 935 11.21 -5.22 22.26
C LEU A 935 9.96 -4.57 22.88
N GLY A 936 9.92 -3.24 22.92
CA GLY A 936 8.81 -2.50 23.53
C GLY A 936 8.72 -2.65 25.05
N VAL A 937 9.80 -3.10 25.69
CA VAL A 937 9.91 -3.32 27.14
C VAL A 937 11.37 -3.13 27.60
N VAL A 938 11.57 -2.61 28.82
CA VAL A 938 12.88 -2.57 29.50
C VAL A 938 12.85 -3.55 30.68
N LYS A 939 13.43 -4.74 30.50
CA LYS A 939 13.51 -5.77 31.54
C LYS A 939 14.72 -6.69 31.33
N PRO A 940 15.17 -7.45 32.36
CA PRO A 940 16.17 -8.49 32.18
C PRO A 940 15.82 -9.46 31.03
N GLY A 941 16.79 -9.70 30.15
CA GLY A 941 16.69 -10.55 28.97
C GLY A 941 16.17 -9.85 27.69
N ALA A 942 15.58 -8.66 27.80
CA ALA A 942 15.15 -7.87 26.65
C ALA A 942 16.33 -7.23 25.91
N GLN A 943 16.10 -6.77 24.68
CA GLN A 943 17.11 -6.07 23.89
C GLN A 943 17.24 -4.62 24.36
N ALA A 944 18.46 -4.09 24.31
CA ALA A 944 18.75 -2.69 24.62
C ALA A 944 18.40 -1.79 23.42
N ASP A 945 17.09 -1.71 23.14
CA ASP A 945 16.48 -0.83 22.16
C ASP A 945 15.74 0.27 22.94
N LEU A 946 16.42 1.41 23.18
CA LEU A 946 16.04 2.41 24.19
C LEU A 946 16.00 3.83 23.59
N ALA A 947 15.08 4.65 24.08
CA ALA A 947 15.06 6.09 23.83
C ALA A 947 15.31 6.85 25.15
N PHE A 948 16.13 7.89 25.09
CA PHE A 948 16.51 8.73 26.23
C PHE A 948 15.91 10.11 26.01
N VAL A 949 14.86 10.43 26.75
CA VAL A 949 14.05 11.63 26.55
C VAL A 949 14.16 12.58 27.73
N ARG A 950 14.03 13.88 27.49
CA ARG A 950 13.82 14.85 28.57
C ARG A 950 12.34 14.93 28.92
N GLY A 951 12.05 15.09 30.21
CA GLY A 951 10.68 15.16 30.72
C GLY A 951 10.05 13.78 30.95
N ASN A 952 8.75 13.78 31.27
CA ASN A 952 7.99 12.57 31.61
C ASN A 952 6.96 12.25 30.49
N PRO A 953 7.20 11.24 29.65
CA PRO A 953 6.30 10.88 28.55
C PRO A 953 4.94 10.31 29.01
N LEU A 954 4.82 9.86 30.27
CA LEU A 954 3.55 9.42 30.84
C LEU A 954 2.67 10.59 31.34
N ALA A 955 3.28 11.75 31.61
CA ALA A 955 2.58 12.96 32.00
C ALA A 955 2.29 13.88 30.80
N ASP A 956 3.24 13.98 29.87
CA ASP A 956 3.11 14.76 28.64
C ASP A 956 3.67 13.96 27.46
N ILE A 957 2.79 13.53 26.57
CA ILE A 957 3.16 12.72 25.41
C ILE A 957 4.19 13.41 24.50
N ARG A 958 4.29 14.75 24.52
CA ARG A 958 5.28 15.49 23.73
C ARG A 958 6.71 15.19 24.16
N ALA A 959 6.92 14.83 25.43
CA ALA A 959 8.24 14.46 25.94
C ALA A 959 8.81 13.22 25.23
N ALA A 960 7.98 12.33 24.69
CA ALA A 960 8.45 11.18 23.91
C ALA A 960 9.26 11.59 22.66
N ALA A 961 9.03 12.80 22.13
CA ALA A 961 9.77 13.34 21.00
C ALA A 961 11.06 14.09 21.40
N ASP A 962 11.26 14.46 22.67
CA ASP A 962 12.44 15.22 23.14
C ASP A 962 13.65 14.30 23.42
N VAL A 963 13.98 13.49 22.42
CA VAL A 963 15.05 12.49 22.42
C VAL A 963 16.40 13.18 22.37
N GLN A 964 17.30 12.79 23.28
CA GLN A 964 18.69 13.27 23.31
C GLN A 964 19.67 12.19 22.83
N GLN A 965 19.35 10.94 23.18
CA GLN A 965 20.12 9.76 22.81
C GLN A 965 19.16 8.62 22.47
N VAL A 966 19.63 7.67 21.68
CA VAL A 966 18.89 6.49 21.25
C VAL A 966 19.85 5.31 21.19
N MET A 967 19.35 4.13 21.53
CA MET A 967 20.12 2.90 21.50
C MET A 967 19.39 1.84 20.70
N VAL A 968 20.10 1.13 19.82
CA VAL A 968 19.57 -0.01 19.05
C VAL A 968 20.48 -1.20 19.25
N GLY A 969 19.95 -2.28 19.84
CA GLY A 969 20.73 -3.48 20.13
C GLY A 969 21.99 -3.22 20.95
N GLY A 970 21.95 -2.27 21.89
CA GLY A 970 23.08 -1.87 22.73
C GLY A 970 23.96 -0.76 22.16
N ARG A 971 23.81 -0.39 20.88
CA ARG A 971 24.64 0.67 20.26
C ARG A 971 24.04 2.04 20.54
N LEU A 972 24.74 2.85 21.34
CA LEU A 972 24.32 4.22 21.65
C LEU A 972 24.62 5.18 20.49
N HIS A 973 23.66 6.07 20.22
CA HIS A 973 23.79 7.21 19.32
C HIS A 973 23.28 8.47 20.02
N THR A 974 24.03 9.56 19.93
CA THR A 974 23.52 10.89 20.32
C THR A 974 22.84 11.54 19.12
N VAL A 975 21.85 12.41 19.36
CA VAL A 975 21.22 13.17 18.26
C VAL A 975 22.28 13.96 17.46
N ASP A 976 23.28 14.54 18.12
CA ASP A 976 24.36 15.25 17.42
C ASP A 976 25.16 14.33 16.48
N SER A 977 25.45 13.09 16.90
CA SER A 977 26.14 12.12 16.05
C SER A 977 25.32 11.70 14.83
N LEU A 978 23.99 11.64 14.95
CA LEU A 978 23.09 11.31 13.85
C LEU A 978 22.94 12.48 12.86
N LEU A 979 23.05 13.72 13.34
CA LEU A 979 22.99 14.92 12.50
C LEU A 979 24.32 15.24 11.82
N ALA A 980 25.45 14.81 12.39
CA ALA A 980 26.79 15.15 11.92
C ALA A 980 27.06 14.88 10.42
N PRO A 981 26.60 13.76 9.80
CA PRO A 981 26.88 13.47 8.39
C PRO A 981 26.24 14.46 7.39
N TYR A 982 25.19 15.16 7.81
CA TYR A 982 24.47 16.10 6.94
C TYR A 982 24.63 17.52 7.51
N PRO A 983 25.37 18.44 6.88
CA PRO A 983 25.47 19.83 7.36
C PRO A 983 24.10 20.55 7.26
N ALA A 984 24.00 21.77 7.82
CA ALA A 984 22.76 22.54 7.77
C ALA A 984 22.26 22.70 6.32
N SER A 985 20.94 22.61 6.12
CA SER A 985 20.29 22.70 4.82
C SER A 985 20.76 23.96 4.06
N VAL A 986 21.24 23.74 2.83
CA VAL A 986 21.32 24.82 1.84
C VAL A 986 19.89 25.05 1.33
N ALA A 987 19.50 26.32 1.16
CA ALA A 987 18.21 26.69 0.60
C ALA A 987 17.95 25.93 -0.72
N PRO A 988 16.71 25.50 -1.01
CA PRO A 988 16.42 24.80 -2.25
C PRO A 988 16.72 25.72 -3.43
N ALA A 989 17.70 25.35 -4.26
CA ALA A 989 17.65 25.78 -5.64
C ALA A 989 16.51 24.97 -6.29
N GLY A 990 15.46 25.64 -6.76
CA GLY A 990 14.45 24.96 -7.57
C GLY A 990 15.05 24.60 -8.93
N VAL A 991 14.86 23.36 -9.41
CA VAL A 991 15.00 23.11 -10.84
C VAL A 991 13.77 23.69 -11.52
N SER A 992 13.95 24.56 -12.51
CA SER A 992 12.85 25.02 -13.36
C SER A 992 12.29 23.81 -14.12
N ARG A 993 11.05 23.41 -13.82
CA ARG A 993 10.35 22.29 -14.50
C ARG A 993 9.73 22.82 -15.80
N ALA A 994 10.51 22.79 -16.89
CA ALA A 994 10.11 23.38 -18.17
C ALA A 994 9.00 22.60 -18.89
N HIS A 995 8.81 21.31 -18.60
CA HIS A 995 7.79 20.44 -19.21
C HIS A 995 6.76 19.93 -18.18
N ALA A 996 6.09 20.83 -17.47
CA ALA A 996 4.88 20.44 -16.73
C ALA A 996 3.75 20.17 -17.74
N HIS A 997 3.33 18.91 -17.90
CA HIS A 997 2.16 18.52 -18.69
C HIS A 997 0.86 18.78 -17.91
N ALA A 998 0.64 20.02 -17.49
CA ALA A 998 -0.68 20.43 -17.03
C ALA A 998 -1.64 20.46 -18.24
N ASP A 999 -2.88 20.02 -18.04
CA ASP A 999 -4.02 20.23 -18.96
C ASP A 999 -4.02 19.41 -20.26
N ASP A 1000 -3.34 18.26 -20.33
CA ASP A 1000 -3.47 17.31 -21.45
C ASP A 1000 -4.57 16.26 -21.16
N PRO A 1001 -5.73 16.32 -21.84
CA PRO A 1001 -6.83 15.40 -21.58
C PRO A 1001 -6.53 13.94 -21.98
N GLU A 1002 -5.51 13.68 -22.79
CA GLU A 1002 -5.08 12.31 -23.13
C GLU A 1002 -4.21 11.70 -22.02
N PHE A 1003 -3.46 12.53 -21.27
CA PHE A 1003 -2.48 12.12 -20.27
C PHE A 1003 -2.73 12.74 -18.89
N TRP A 1004 -3.99 13.00 -18.55
CA TRP A 1004 -4.42 13.68 -17.32
C TRP A 1004 -3.82 13.09 -16.03
N TRP A 1005 -3.41 11.82 -16.02
CA TRP A 1005 -2.78 11.19 -14.84
C TRP A 1005 -1.33 11.65 -14.59
N HIS A 1006 -0.77 12.49 -15.46
CA HIS A 1006 0.50 13.19 -15.25
C HIS A 1006 0.35 14.53 -14.53
N GLU A 1007 -0.89 14.97 -14.30
CA GLU A 1007 -1.17 16.19 -13.56
C GLU A 1007 -0.77 16.02 -12.07
N PRO A 1008 -0.13 17.03 -11.45
CA PRO A 1008 0.28 16.97 -10.05
C PRO A 1008 -0.85 16.54 -9.09
N GLU A 1009 -2.06 17.06 -9.29
CA GLU A 1009 -3.23 16.73 -8.47
C GLU A 1009 -3.56 15.23 -8.48
N TRP A 1010 -3.28 14.51 -9.56
CA TRP A 1010 -3.53 13.09 -9.65
C TRP A 1010 -2.37 12.25 -9.11
N LEU A 1011 -1.14 12.68 -9.39
CA LEU A 1011 0.08 12.05 -8.86
C LEU A 1011 0.14 12.08 -7.32
N HIS A 1012 -0.54 13.06 -6.72
CA HIS A 1012 -0.63 13.26 -5.27
C HIS A 1012 -1.94 12.79 -4.65
N ARG A 1013 -2.88 12.17 -5.40
CA ARG A 1013 -4.11 11.62 -4.79
C ARG A 1013 -3.75 10.64 -3.68
N VAL A 1014 -4.01 11.11 -2.46
CA VAL A 1014 -3.58 10.46 -1.23
C VAL A 1014 -4.27 9.11 -1.12
N CYS A 1015 -3.49 8.13 -0.70
CA CYS A 1015 -3.83 6.72 -0.69
C CYS A 1015 -5.04 6.36 0.19
N CYS A 1016 -5.53 7.33 0.95
CA CYS A 1016 -6.50 7.15 2.03
C CYS A 1016 -7.62 8.19 2.03
N GLU A 1017 -7.79 8.98 0.96
CA GLU A 1017 -9.05 9.71 0.73
C GLU A 1017 -10.12 8.71 0.25
N GLY A 1018 -10.73 8.02 1.21
CA GLY A 1018 -11.82 7.05 1.00
C GLY A 1018 -13.11 7.69 0.51
#